data_AF-A0AAV4LTT9-F1
#
_entry.id   AF-A0AAV4LTT9-F1
#
_cell.length_a   1.000
_cell.length_b   1.000
_cell.length_c   1.000
_cell.angle_alpha   90.00
_cell.angle_beta   90.00
_cell.angle_gamma   90.00
#
_symmetry.space_group_name_H-M   'P 1'
#
loop_
_entity.id
_entity.type
_entity.pdbx_description
1 polymer ?
#
loop_
_entity_poly.entity_id
_entity_poly.type
_entity_poly.pdbx_seq_one_letter_code
_entity_poly.pdbx_strand_id
1 'polypeptide(L)'
;MSNLYKITTKCVTEALQREIKIRGLLTENQMGTMRKVQGAKEHALANIAINAAHNCRLYSTWIDITKAFDSVDHVVLEHVIRRLKLPNWMTNFILDTIKRWTIDIRWHKECIIEGKKIERGILQGDSLSPLLFVLCMDPLSRRLRQLYPSVQIRTSDSREFGTNHLLYIDDLKLLAKDEDVMQKMTKETEEYLTHIGLIINRDKSATNSSRCADTARLLEGPETYKYLGITETRYSSVSRGMYSRICEEIKKRVNMLLDTDLSAKNLFRAVNQYALTVPNYYIGVVPMEPYQFARLDRMVRTQLYEKGAHKHCANISRLYLPRKELGRGLHNLEFRAEMMLLNLWLTLSADENKSTRRAAILQHHRQTYSHASLITTYLHDKYGLTIRDNEAIPKTIQHLRKLQNRSLYNVISTTKLHKLLFSRRELDSVDLEESTLWLRKSMLTPQEEAKLINLQDRNLQWMSSKKNHKKCGKYLDVEHLASKCDRLLHTDYVRRHNEVARRIHRTLAKHGTHPDIIVADKRKNRITIVEIGITSQNNLVKTEMEKKDKYQDLGKQMKFQTFGNHDTEIVIIPWVMTWDGVVTEFHNSYRRQLGISDRMEAQLQRIVLQQSHNFVLRELGVAATGITCECDPARKRQAANMDRGPPLKEREVHASARRPALPSAAPALAVACGA
;
A
#
# COMPACT_ATOMS: atom_id res chain seq x y z
N MET A 1 14.51 30.18 7.75
CA MET A 1 13.14 30.73 7.64
C MET A 1 12.39 30.55 8.96
N SER A 2 11.92 31.64 9.56
CA SER A 2 11.13 31.59 10.80
C SER A 2 9.74 30.97 10.55
N ASN A 3 9.11 30.46 11.61
CA ASN A 3 7.74 29.94 11.51
C ASN A 3 6.74 31.02 11.11
N LEU A 4 6.90 32.24 11.65
CA LEU A 4 6.06 33.37 11.29
C LEU A 4 6.15 33.69 9.80
N TYR A 5 7.37 33.76 9.23
CA TYR A 5 7.56 33.95 7.79
C TYR A 5 6.81 32.89 6.98
N LYS A 6 6.97 31.61 7.31
CA LYS A 6 6.30 30.51 6.60
C LYS A 6 4.79 30.58 6.67
N ILE A 7 4.23 30.97 7.82
CA ILE A 7 2.78 31.14 7.98
C ILE A 7 2.30 32.31 7.12
N THR A 8 2.98 33.46 7.18
CA THR A 8 2.63 34.64 6.40
C THR A 8 2.70 34.36 4.89
N THR A 9 3.81 33.79 4.40
CA THR A 9 3.93 33.46 2.97
C THR A 9 2.90 32.42 2.55
N LYS A 10 2.55 31.46 3.42
CA LYS A 10 1.48 30.49 3.13
C LYS A 10 0.13 31.16 2.95
N CYS A 11 -0.24 32.11 3.81
CA CYS A 11 -1.47 32.90 3.67
C CYS A 11 -1.50 33.67 2.34
N VAL A 12 -0.38 34.30 1.96
CA VAL A 12 -0.27 35.02 0.69
C VAL A 12 -0.33 34.06 -0.50
N THR A 13 0.32 32.90 -0.43
CA THR A 13 0.22 31.86 -1.47
C THR A 13 -1.23 31.43 -1.67
N GLU A 14 -2.01 31.21 -0.61
CA GLU A 14 -3.43 30.87 -0.74
C GLU A 14 -4.24 31.96 -1.45
N ALA A 15 -3.99 33.23 -1.13
CA ALA A 15 -4.66 34.36 -1.77
C ALA A 15 -4.25 34.49 -3.25
N LEU A 16 -2.95 34.43 -3.55
CA LEU A 16 -2.41 34.47 -4.91
C LEU A 16 -2.95 33.32 -5.78
N GLN A 17 -3.06 32.11 -5.23
CA GLN A 17 -3.63 30.98 -5.96
C GLN A 17 -5.11 31.19 -6.32
N ARG A 18 -5.89 31.90 -5.50
CA ARG A 18 -7.28 32.24 -5.84
C ARG A 18 -7.31 33.26 -6.98
N GLU A 19 -6.49 34.29 -6.91
CA GLU A 19 -6.37 35.30 -7.98
C GLU A 19 -5.97 34.68 -9.32
N ILE A 20 -4.94 33.83 -9.33
CA ILE A 20 -4.48 33.11 -10.51
C ILE A 20 -5.62 32.30 -11.13
N LYS A 21 -6.40 31.60 -10.30
CA LYS A 21 -7.50 30.77 -10.77
C LYS A 21 -8.65 31.61 -11.33
N ILE A 22 -9.08 32.65 -10.61
CA ILE A 22 -10.20 33.51 -11.02
C ILE A 22 -9.89 34.20 -12.36
N ARG A 23 -8.63 34.62 -12.54
CA ARG A 23 -8.20 35.40 -13.70
C ARG A 23 -7.55 34.59 -14.82
N GLY A 24 -7.43 33.26 -14.67
CA GLY A 24 -6.79 32.39 -15.67
C GLY A 24 -5.33 32.76 -15.96
N LEU A 25 -4.56 33.12 -14.94
CA LEU A 25 -3.19 33.64 -15.10
C LEU A 25 -2.16 32.56 -15.44
N LEU A 26 -2.50 31.27 -15.31
CA LEU A 26 -1.64 30.16 -15.70
C LEU A 26 -2.23 29.37 -16.86
N THR A 27 -1.38 28.91 -17.78
CA THR A 27 -1.76 27.99 -18.84
C THR A 27 -2.11 26.60 -18.29
N GLU A 28 -2.96 25.86 -19.01
CA GLU A 28 -3.33 24.50 -18.63
C GLU A 28 -2.19 23.47 -18.78
N ASN A 29 -1.13 23.86 -19.50
CA ASN A 29 0.08 23.06 -19.76
C ASN A 29 0.97 22.91 -18.53
N GLN A 30 0.85 23.83 -17.58
CA GLN A 30 1.55 23.77 -16.31
C GLN A 30 0.71 22.99 -15.29
N MET A 31 1.16 21.79 -14.95
CA MET A 31 0.50 20.94 -13.97
C MET A 31 1.14 21.01 -12.58
N GLY A 32 2.30 21.65 -12.46
CA GLY A 32 2.95 21.97 -11.19
C GLY A 32 2.10 22.97 -10.39
N THR A 33 1.99 22.76 -9.07
CA THR A 33 1.22 23.59 -8.11
C THR A 33 -0.29 23.67 -8.33
N MET A 34 -0.84 22.98 -9.32
CA MET A 34 -2.28 22.97 -9.61
C MET A 34 -3.08 22.18 -8.56
N ARG A 35 -4.25 22.72 -8.17
CA ARG A 35 -5.16 22.06 -7.21
C ARG A 35 -6.11 21.12 -7.93
N LYS A 36 -6.56 20.08 -7.20
CA LYS A 36 -7.60 19.12 -7.65
C LYS A 36 -7.24 18.33 -8.92
N VAL A 37 -5.95 18.22 -9.24
CA VAL A 37 -5.41 17.32 -10.28
C VAL A 37 -4.67 16.16 -9.62
N GLN A 38 -4.56 15.02 -10.30
CA GLN A 38 -3.74 13.88 -9.83
C GLN A 38 -2.22 14.15 -10.04
N GLY A 39 -1.77 15.40 -9.85
CA GLY A 39 -0.38 15.87 -9.92
C GLY A 39 0.43 15.31 -11.08
N ALA A 40 1.65 14.86 -10.78
CA ALA A 40 2.55 14.23 -11.75
C ALA A 40 1.96 12.99 -12.43
N LYS A 41 1.02 12.27 -11.78
CA LYS A 41 0.38 11.09 -12.37
C LYS A 41 -0.52 11.47 -13.54
N GLU A 42 -1.40 12.47 -13.37
CA GLU A 42 -2.25 12.97 -14.46
C GLU A 42 -1.42 13.50 -15.62
N HIS A 43 -0.29 14.16 -15.30
CA HIS A 43 0.67 14.67 -16.27
C HIS A 43 1.33 13.56 -17.08
N ALA A 44 1.82 12.50 -16.41
CA ALA A 44 2.40 11.34 -17.06
C ALA A 44 1.37 10.63 -17.96
N LEU A 45 0.12 10.49 -17.50
CA LEU A 45 -0.96 9.90 -18.30
C LEU A 45 -1.28 10.72 -19.54
N ALA A 46 -1.32 12.05 -19.44
CA ALA A 46 -1.53 12.92 -20.60
C ALA A 46 -0.39 12.77 -21.61
N ASN A 47 0.86 12.77 -21.16
CA ASN A 47 2.04 12.53 -22.01
C ASN A 47 1.96 11.18 -22.73
N ILE A 48 1.61 10.10 -22.02
CA ILE A 48 1.48 8.77 -22.62
C ILE A 48 0.35 8.76 -23.66
N ALA A 49 -0.82 9.33 -23.34
CA ALA A 49 -1.96 9.38 -24.25
C ALA A 49 -1.62 10.14 -25.56
N ILE A 50 -0.92 11.27 -25.45
CA ILE A 50 -0.47 12.05 -26.62
C ILE A 50 0.47 11.24 -27.50
N ASN A 51 1.49 10.63 -26.91
CA ASN A 51 2.45 9.85 -27.69
C ASN A 51 1.80 8.62 -28.32
N ALA A 52 0.92 7.93 -27.60
CA ALA A 52 0.19 6.77 -28.12
C ALA A 52 -0.75 7.15 -29.28
N ALA A 53 -1.50 8.25 -29.18
CA ALA A 53 -2.38 8.73 -30.24
C ALA A 53 -1.63 9.07 -31.55
N HIS A 54 -0.34 9.39 -31.45
CA HIS A 54 0.54 9.65 -32.58
C HIS A 54 1.50 8.49 -32.90
N ASN A 55 1.15 7.26 -32.51
CA ASN A 55 1.93 6.03 -32.78
C ASN A 55 3.39 6.11 -32.30
N CYS A 56 3.66 6.91 -31.25
CA CYS A 56 4.99 7.18 -30.71
C CYS A 56 5.99 7.73 -31.74
N ARG A 57 5.49 8.52 -32.72
CA ARG A 57 6.28 9.14 -33.80
C ARG A 57 6.56 10.63 -33.60
N LEU A 58 6.26 11.18 -32.42
CA LEU A 58 6.52 12.58 -32.13
C LEU A 58 8.01 12.82 -31.88
N TYR A 59 8.49 13.97 -32.32
CA TYR A 59 9.73 14.53 -31.80
C TYR A 59 9.50 15.02 -30.38
N SER A 60 10.49 14.80 -29.52
CA SER A 60 10.44 15.15 -28.10
C SER A 60 11.81 15.64 -27.65
N THR A 61 11.81 16.76 -26.94
CA THR A 61 12.98 17.29 -26.23
C THR A 61 12.60 17.47 -24.76
N TRP A 62 13.28 16.74 -23.88
CA TRP A 62 13.18 16.84 -22.43
C TRP A 62 14.25 17.81 -21.95
N ILE A 63 13.85 18.87 -21.26
CA ILE A 63 14.71 19.97 -20.82
C ILE A 63 14.80 19.95 -19.30
N ASP A 64 16.03 19.84 -18.80
CA ASP A 64 16.39 19.99 -17.38
C ASP A 64 17.10 21.33 -17.18
N ILE A 65 16.77 22.04 -16.11
CA ILE A 65 17.29 23.39 -15.84
C ILE A 65 18.31 23.33 -14.70
N THR A 66 19.50 23.91 -14.92
CA THR A 66 20.55 23.95 -13.90
C THR A 66 20.16 24.85 -12.74
N LYS A 67 20.00 24.25 -11.55
CA LYS A 67 19.68 24.94 -10.29
C LYS A 67 18.48 25.89 -10.45
N ALA A 68 17.38 25.40 -11.03
CA ALA A 68 16.24 26.20 -11.44
C ALA A 68 15.79 27.25 -10.40
N PHE A 69 15.68 26.87 -9.13
CA PHE A 69 15.24 27.78 -8.08
C PHE A 69 16.30 28.81 -7.71
N ASP A 70 17.59 28.46 -7.76
CA ASP A 70 18.68 29.35 -7.34
C ASP A 70 19.07 30.36 -8.43
N SER A 71 18.60 30.15 -9.67
CA SER A 71 19.06 30.90 -10.85
C SER A 71 18.12 32.01 -11.32
N VAL A 72 16.87 32.07 -10.84
CA VAL A 72 15.86 33.05 -11.31
C VAL A 72 16.33 34.49 -11.08
N ASP A 73 16.36 35.31 -12.13
CA ASP A 73 16.72 36.71 -12.01
C ASP A 73 15.62 37.55 -11.33
N HIS A 74 15.99 38.34 -10.31
CA HIS A 74 15.04 39.14 -9.53
C HIS A 74 14.45 40.31 -10.30
N VAL A 75 15.19 40.92 -11.23
CA VAL A 75 14.69 42.01 -12.07
C VAL A 75 13.60 41.49 -13.00
N VAL A 76 13.84 40.33 -13.59
CA VAL A 76 12.86 39.66 -14.45
C VAL A 76 11.64 39.20 -13.64
N LEU A 77 11.84 38.60 -12.47
CA LEU A 77 10.74 38.21 -11.59
C LEU A 77 9.90 39.44 -11.18
N GLU A 78 10.52 40.57 -10.84
CA GLU A 78 9.81 41.81 -10.56
C GLU A 78 9.00 42.28 -11.76
N HIS A 79 9.58 42.23 -12.97
CA HIS A 79 8.88 42.56 -14.20
C HIS A 79 7.66 41.67 -14.43
N VAL A 80 7.79 40.35 -14.30
CA VAL A 80 6.69 39.38 -14.45
C VAL A 80 5.57 39.68 -13.45
N ILE A 81 5.90 39.84 -12.16
CA ILE A 81 4.90 40.10 -11.11
C ILE A 81 4.15 41.41 -11.35
N ARG A 82 4.82 42.47 -11.79
CA ARG A 82 4.16 43.74 -12.13
C ARG A 82 3.22 43.60 -13.34
N ARG A 83 3.61 42.81 -14.35
CA ARG A 83 2.79 42.55 -15.54
C ARG A 83 1.55 41.71 -15.26
N LEU A 84 1.54 40.89 -14.20
CA LEU A 84 0.35 40.17 -13.75
C LEU A 84 -0.74 41.12 -13.23
N LYS A 85 -0.45 42.39 -12.93
CA LYS A 85 -1.42 43.38 -12.40
C LYS A 85 -2.20 42.80 -11.21
N LEU A 86 -1.50 42.24 -10.23
CA LEU A 86 -2.10 41.74 -8.99
C LEU A 86 -2.56 42.92 -8.11
N PRO A 87 -3.44 42.69 -7.12
CA PRO A 87 -3.76 43.72 -6.13
C PRO A 87 -2.48 44.30 -5.50
N ASN A 88 -2.44 45.63 -5.33
CA ASN A 88 -1.22 46.35 -4.90
C ASN A 88 -0.60 45.77 -3.63
N TRP A 89 -1.41 45.41 -2.64
CA TRP A 89 -0.91 44.81 -1.39
C TRP A 89 -0.11 43.52 -1.64
N MET A 90 -0.53 42.71 -2.61
CA MET A 90 0.09 41.42 -2.93
C MET A 90 1.38 41.63 -3.73
N THR A 91 1.35 42.51 -4.74
CA THR A 91 2.55 42.90 -5.48
C THR A 91 3.61 43.48 -4.54
N ASN A 92 3.23 44.43 -3.69
CA ASN A 92 4.15 45.05 -2.74
C ASN A 92 4.70 44.01 -1.76
N PHE A 93 3.84 43.16 -1.19
CA PHE A 93 4.28 42.09 -0.30
C PHE A 93 5.32 41.18 -0.97
N ILE A 94 5.06 40.71 -2.19
CA ILE A 94 5.97 39.79 -2.89
C ILE A 94 7.32 40.47 -3.17
N LEU A 95 7.29 41.67 -3.75
CA LEU A 95 8.51 42.39 -4.15
C LEU A 95 9.34 42.84 -2.94
N ASP A 96 8.69 43.35 -1.89
CA ASP A 96 9.38 43.77 -0.67
C ASP A 96 9.95 42.56 0.08
N THR A 97 9.28 41.41 0.02
CA THR A 97 9.77 40.16 0.60
C THR A 97 11.04 39.69 -0.12
N ILE A 98 11.02 39.62 -1.45
CA ILE A 98 12.17 39.19 -2.26
C ILE A 98 13.39 40.09 -2.00
N LYS A 99 13.19 41.41 -1.96
CA LYS A 99 14.26 42.39 -1.72
C LYS A 99 14.95 42.25 -0.37
N ARG A 100 14.26 41.68 0.62
CA ARG A 100 14.73 41.48 2.00
C ARG A 100 15.33 40.10 2.24
N TRP A 101 15.36 39.22 1.24
CA TRP A 101 15.91 37.89 1.43
C TRP A 101 17.42 37.92 1.69
N THR A 102 17.81 37.33 2.82
CA THR A 102 19.18 37.13 3.23
C THR A 102 19.38 35.69 3.71
N ILE A 103 20.62 35.21 3.64
CA ILE A 103 21.04 33.88 4.10
C ILE A 103 22.07 34.03 5.20
N ASP A 104 21.83 33.30 6.28
CA ASP A 104 22.82 33.00 7.31
C ASP A 104 23.27 31.54 7.15
N ILE A 105 24.59 31.30 7.11
CA ILE A 105 25.16 29.96 7.15
C ILE A 105 25.78 29.78 8.53
N ARG A 106 25.23 28.85 9.32
CA ARG A 106 25.70 28.52 10.67
C ARG A 106 26.20 27.09 10.73
N TRP A 107 27.34 26.89 11.39
CA TRP A 107 27.88 25.57 11.73
C TRP A 107 27.92 25.45 13.24
N HIS A 108 27.13 24.52 13.80
CA HIS A 108 26.83 24.47 15.23
C HIS A 108 26.34 25.83 15.77
N LYS A 109 27.13 26.46 16.64
CA LYS A 109 26.84 27.77 17.25
C LYS A 109 27.52 28.93 16.51
N GLU A 110 28.41 28.64 15.57
CA GLU A 110 29.17 29.66 14.85
C GLU A 110 28.43 30.11 13.60
N CYS A 111 28.40 31.42 13.36
CA CYS A 111 27.91 31.99 12.12
C CYS A 111 29.08 32.18 11.16
N ILE A 112 29.10 31.41 10.08
CA ILE A 112 30.13 31.48 9.03
C ILE A 112 29.82 32.64 8.08
N ILE A 113 28.55 32.81 7.73
CA ILE A 113 28.05 33.90 6.90
C ILE A 113 26.80 34.44 7.57
N GLU A 114 26.73 35.76 7.73
CA GLU A 114 25.56 36.44 8.31
C GLU A 114 25.03 37.47 7.32
N GLY A 115 23.72 37.49 7.12
CA GLY A 115 23.04 38.54 6.36
C GLY A 115 23.41 38.61 4.88
N LYS A 116 23.94 37.54 4.27
CA LYS A 116 24.30 37.58 2.83
C LYS A 116 23.03 37.73 2.01
N LYS A 117 22.91 38.86 1.30
CA LYS A 117 21.76 39.14 0.44
C LYS A 117 21.66 38.13 -0.69
N ILE A 118 20.44 37.68 -0.96
CA ILE A 118 20.13 36.86 -2.13
C ILE A 118 19.91 37.80 -3.32
N GLU A 119 20.81 37.75 -4.30
CA GLU A 119 20.75 38.60 -5.50
C GLU A 119 20.03 37.92 -6.67
N ARG A 120 19.97 36.57 -6.66
CA ARG A 120 19.26 35.74 -7.63
C ARG A 120 18.68 34.51 -6.95
N GLY A 121 17.62 33.97 -7.54
CA GLY A 121 16.92 32.79 -7.09
C GLY A 121 15.76 33.04 -6.13
N ILE A 122 14.99 31.99 -5.90
CA ILE A 122 13.83 31.93 -5.01
C ILE A 122 14.10 30.94 -3.87
N LEU A 123 13.55 31.22 -2.69
CA LEU A 123 13.86 30.43 -1.49
C LEU A 123 13.33 29.00 -1.56
N GLN A 124 14.22 28.01 -1.49
CA GLN A 124 13.85 26.61 -1.36
C GLN A 124 13.23 26.34 0.02
N GLY A 125 12.04 25.73 0.03
CA GLY A 125 11.27 25.42 1.24
C GLY A 125 10.29 26.51 1.69
N ASP A 126 10.22 27.65 0.98
CA ASP A 126 9.14 28.62 1.13
C ASP A 126 7.90 28.17 0.34
N SER A 127 6.71 28.38 0.90
CA SER A 127 5.44 28.02 0.23
C SER A 127 5.10 28.93 -0.95
N LEU A 128 5.69 30.12 -1.05
CA LEU A 128 5.44 31.07 -2.14
C LEU A 128 6.33 30.76 -3.37
N SER A 129 7.58 30.37 -3.15
CA SER A 129 8.59 30.16 -4.19
C SER A 129 8.14 29.26 -5.36
N PRO A 130 7.54 28.07 -5.16
CA PRO A 130 7.12 27.23 -6.29
C PRO A 130 6.12 27.93 -7.21
N LEU A 131 5.24 28.76 -6.66
CA LEU A 131 4.24 29.48 -7.44
C LEU A 131 4.86 30.66 -8.20
N LEU A 132 5.82 31.36 -7.58
CA LEU A 132 6.58 32.40 -8.27
C LEU A 132 7.36 31.82 -9.45
N PHE A 133 8.01 30.66 -9.28
CA PHE A 133 8.70 29.97 -10.36
C PHE A 133 7.77 29.65 -11.53
N VAL A 134 6.62 29.05 -11.21
CA VAL A 134 5.61 28.69 -12.20
C VAL A 134 5.10 29.92 -12.96
N LEU A 135 4.89 31.04 -12.27
CA LEU A 135 4.50 32.31 -12.91
C LEU A 135 5.60 32.87 -13.83
N CYS A 136 6.88 32.70 -13.49
CA CYS A 136 8.00 33.07 -14.37
C CYS A 136 8.10 32.20 -15.62
N MET A 137 7.66 30.94 -15.54
CA MET A 137 7.65 30.01 -16.68
C MET A 137 6.41 30.18 -17.58
N ASP A 138 5.33 30.79 -17.09
CA ASP A 138 4.08 30.94 -17.83
C ASP A 138 4.19 31.72 -19.17
N PRO A 139 4.96 32.82 -19.26
CA PRO A 139 5.12 33.53 -20.53
C PRO A 139 5.74 32.67 -21.64
N LEU A 140 6.71 31.80 -21.30
CA LEU A 140 7.23 30.79 -22.25
C LEU A 140 6.11 29.87 -22.73
N SER A 141 5.30 29.35 -21.81
CA SER A 141 4.17 28.48 -22.16
C SER A 141 3.19 29.17 -23.12
N ARG A 142 2.87 30.44 -22.89
CA ARG A 142 2.01 31.23 -23.79
C ARG A 142 2.66 31.44 -25.15
N ARG A 143 3.94 31.80 -25.19
CA ARG A 143 4.70 32.00 -26.43
C ARG A 143 4.75 30.73 -27.27
N LEU A 144 5.05 29.59 -26.66
CA LEU A 144 5.06 28.30 -27.34
C LEU A 144 3.71 27.95 -27.96
N ARG A 145 2.59 28.16 -27.23
CA ARG A 145 1.24 27.89 -27.78
C ARG A 145 0.85 28.83 -28.92
N GLN A 146 1.30 30.08 -28.87
CA GLN A 146 0.94 31.08 -29.88
C GLN A 146 1.74 30.90 -31.17
N LEU A 147 3.03 30.55 -31.07
CA LEU A 147 3.93 30.52 -32.22
C LEU A 147 4.00 29.16 -32.94
N TYR A 148 3.70 28.05 -32.26
CA TYR A 148 3.93 26.72 -32.80
C TYR A 148 2.69 25.82 -32.76
N PRO A 149 2.53 24.93 -33.74
CA PRO A 149 1.38 24.03 -33.81
C PRO A 149 1.35 23.05 -32.63
N SER A 150 0.14 22.74 -32.15
CA SER A 150 -0.08 21.70 -31.14
C SER A 150 -0.18 20.30 -31.76
N VAL A 151 0.28 19.29 -31.05
CA VAL A 151 -0.13 17.90 -31.27
C VAL A 151 -1.49 17.68 -30.62
N GLN A 152 -2.41 17.02 -31.33
CA GLN A 152 -3.83 16.95 -30.97
C GLN A 152 -4.31 15.51 -30.86
N ILE A 153 -5.11 15.26 -29.82
CA ILE A 153 -5.90 14.04 -29.65
C ILE A 153 -7.36 14.40 -29.82
N ARG A 154 -8.04 13.71 -30.75
CA ARG A 154 -9.49 13.82 -30.91
C ARG A 154 -10.19 12.81 -30.02
N THR A 155 -10.99 13.30 -29.09
CA THR A 155 -11.77 12.49 -28.16
C THR A 155 -12.99 11.87 -28.85
N SER A 156 -13.58 10.85 -28.23
CA SER A 156 -14.72 10.11 -28.79
C SER A 156 -15.96 10.99 -29.05
N ASP A 157 -16.08 12.10 -28.32
CA ASP A 157 -17.14 13.11 -28.47
C ASP A 157 -16.70 14.30 -29.35
N SER A 158 -15.68 14.11 -30.18
CA SER A 158 -15.13 15.12 -31.11
C SER A 158 -14.57 16.39 -30.47
N ARG A 159 -14.33 16.42 -29.15
CA ARG A 159 -13.49 17.46 -28.55
C ARG A 159 -12.01 17.19 -28.86
N GLU A 160 -11.19 18.23 -28.79
CA GLU A 160 -9.76 18.12 -29.05
C GLU A 160 -8.95 18.54 -27.83
N PHE A 161 -8.05 17.66 -27.40
CA PHE A 161 -7.00 18.01 -26.46
C PHE A 161 -5.71 18.23 -27.25
N GLY A 162 -5.26 19.48 -27.29
CA GLY A 162 -4.06 19.89 -28.02
C GLY A 162 -2.99 20.47 -27.10
N THR A 163 -1.74 20.06 -27.28
CA THR A 163 -0.58 20.70 -26.64
C THR A 163 0.67 20.57 -27.49
N ASN A 164 1.64 21.47 -27.34
CA ASN A 164 2.99 21.32 -27.90
C ASN A 164 4.07 21.21 -26.82
N HIS A 165 3.71 21.34 -25.54
CA HIS A 165 4.65 21.18 -24.43
C HIS A 165 3.94 20.82 -23.13
N LEU A 166 4.70 20.24 -22.22
CA LEU A 166 4.27 19.80 -20.91
C LEU A 166 5.21 20.38 -19.85
N LEU A 167 4.64 21.10 -18.88
CA LEU A 167 5.38 21.72 -17.78
C LEU A 167 4.95 21.12 -16.43
N TYR A 168 5.94 20.74 -15.62
CA TYR A 168 5.75 20.36 -14.24
C TYR A 168 6.81 21.02 -13.36
N ILE A 169 6.50 22.21 -12.83
CA ILE A 169 7.50 23.10 -12.19
C ILE A 169 8.61 23.44 -13.19
N ASP A 170 9.81 22.88 -13.03
CA ASP A 170 11.01 23.06 -13.84
C ASP A 170 11.17 22.00 -14.93
N ASP A 171 10.52 20.84 -14.79
CA ASP A 171 10.51 19.79 -15.82
C ASP A 171 9.71 20.27 -17.05
N LEU A 172 10.40 20.47 -18.17
CA LEU A 172 9.81 20.87 -19.45
C LEU A 172 10.01 19.76 -20.50
N LYS A 173 8.93 19.37 -21.17
CA LYS A 173 8.98 18.49 -22.34
C LYS A 173 8.29 19.15 -23.53
N LEU A 174 9.01 19.30 -24.63
CA LEU A 174 8.49 19.80 -25.92
C LEU A 174 8.01 18.64 -26.79
N LEU A 175 6.99 18.87 -27.61
CA LEU A 175 6.34 17.88 -28.48
C LEU A 175 6.05 18.50 -29.85
N ALA A 176 6.49 17.85 -30.93
CA ALA A 176 6.21 18.29 -32.30
C ALA A 176 6.08 17.09 -33.25
N LYS A 177 5.36 17.27 -34.36
CA LYS A 177 5.31 16.29 -35.45
C LYS A 177 6.53 16.38 -36.37
N ASP A 178 7.01 17.59 -36.58
CA ASP A 178 8.08 17.90 -37.52
C ASP A 178 9.37 18.28 -36.78
N GLU A 179 10.50 17.78 -37.26
CA GLU A 179 11.81 18.03 -36.66
C GLU A 179 12.20 19.51 -36.70
N ASP A 180 11.83 20.21 -37.79
CA ASP A 180 12.05 21.66 -37.95
C ASP A 180 11.31 22.48 -36.88
N VAL A 181 10.07 22.08 -36.58
CA VAL A 181 9.26 22.73 -35.54
C VAL A 181 9.88 22.47 -34.18
N MET A 182 10.32 21.23 -33.90
CA MET A 182 11.02 20.89 -32.65
C MET A 182 12.28 21.74 -32.45
N GLN A 183 13.09 21.92 -33.48
CA GLN A 183 14.30 22.74 -33.41
C GLN A 183 13.97 24.20 -33.10
N LYS A 184 12.98 24.79 -33.80
CA LYS A 184 12.55 26.17 -33.56
C LYS A 184 12.01 26.36 -32.14
N MET A 185 11.18 25.43 -31.67
CA MET A 185 10.66 25.45 -30.29
C MET A 185 11.77 25.32 -29.24
N THR A 186 12.78 24.49 -29.50
CA THR A 186 13.92 24.28 -28.59
C THR A 186 14.76 25.55 -28.49
N LYS A 187 15.06 26.22 -29.61
CA LYS A 187 15.78 27.50 -29.64
C LYS A 187 15.01 28.62 -28.94
N GLU A 188 13.72 28.74 -29.22
CA GLU A 188 12.83 29.70 -28.55
C GLU A 188 12.81 29.49 -27.03
N THR A 189 12.81 28.23 -26.60
CA THR A 189 12.90 27.89 -25.18
C THR A 189 14.25 28.31 -24.58
N GLU A 190 15.35 27.99 -25.25
CA GLU A 190 16.71 28.35 -24.81
C GLU A 190 16.90 29.87 -24.68
N GLU A 191 16.44 30.63 -25.68
CA GLU A 191 16.48 32.10 -25.69
C GLU A 191 15.67 32.69 -24.52
N TYR A 192 14.45 32.21 -24.32
CA TYR A 192 13.62 32.66 -23.20
C TYR A 192 14.22 32.32 -21.84
N LEU A 193 14.69 31.07 -21.65
CA LEU A 193 15.30 30.64 -20.40
C LEU A 193 16.52 31.50 -20.06
N THR A 194 17.38 31.75 -21.05
CA THR A 194 18.55 32.63 -20.90
C THR A 194 18.14 34.04 -20.48
N HIS A 195 17.07 34.59 -21.08
CA HIS A 195 16.56 35.91 -20.73
C HIS A 195 16.09 36.01 -19.26
N ILE A 196 15.52 34.93 -18.71
CA ILE A 196 15.05 34.90 -17.31
C ILE A 196 16.12 34.42 -16.31
N GLY A 197 17.36 34.23 -16.77
CA GLY A 197 18.51 33.81 -15.96
C GLY A 197 18.64 32.29 -15.76
N LEU A 198 17.84 31.48 -16.47
CA LEU A 198 17.87 30.02 -16.41
C LEU A 198 18.76 29.44 -17.52
N ILE A 199 19.47 28.36 -17.20
CA ILE A 199 20.41 27.70 -18.12
C ILE A 199 19.99 26.23 -18.28
N ILE A 200 19.87 25.78 -19.52
CA ILE A 200 19.59 24.38 -19.85
C ILE A 200 20.80 23.52 -19.46
N ASN A 201 20.53 22.42 -18.76
CA ASN A 201 21.53 21.40 -18.48
C ASN A 201 21.56 20.38 -19.61
N ARG A 202 22.47 20.53 -20.57
CA ARG A 202 22.56 19.62 -21.73
C ARG A 202 22.70 18.15 -21.34
N ASP A 203 23.52 17.84 -20.35
CA ASP A 203 23.85 16.47 -19.94
C ASP A 203 22.70 15.75 -19.23
N LYS A 204 21.83 16.53 -18.59
CA LYS A 204 20.59 16.04 -17.97
C LYS A 204 19.38 16.19 -18.87
N SER A 205 19.48 16.94 -19.96
CA SER A 205 18.44 17.07 -20.99
C SER A 205 18.60 15.96 -22.02
N ALA A 206 17.51 15.61 -22.69
CA ALA A 206 17.51 14.60 -23.73
C ALA A 206 16.66 15.01 -24.93
N THR A 207 16.95 14.47 -26.10
CA THR A 207 16.12 14.68 -27.30
C THR A 207 16.15 13.45 -28.20
N ASN A 208 15.11 13.27 -29.00
CA ASN A 208 15.10 12.31 -30.11
C ASN A 208 15.29 12.99 -31.49
N SER A 209 15.53 14.30 -31.51
CA SER A 209 15.82 15.08 -32.71
C SER A 209 17.32 15.32 -32.84
N SER A 210 17.87 14.96 -34.00
CA SER A 210 19.27 15.21 -34.34
C SER A 210 19.58 16.72 -34.35
N ARG A 211 18.61 17.53 -34.77
CA ARG A 211 18.73 19.00 -34.86
C ARG A 211 18.73 19.73 -33.51
N CYS A 212 18.45 19.02 -32.42
CA CYS A 212 18.43 19.56 -31.06
C CYS A 212 19.60 19.03 -30.21
N ALA A 213 20.56 18.32 -30.83
CA ALA A 213 21.69 17.69 -30.14
C ALA A 213 22.66 18.69 -29.47
N ASP A 214 22.64 19.96 -29.91
CA ASP A 214 23.45 21.02 -29.31
C ASP A 214 22.90 21.41 -27.93
N THR A 215 21.57 21.47 -27.77
CA THR A 215 20.89 21.88 -26.54
C THR A 215 20.62 20.72 -25.58
N ALA A 216 20.44 19.49 -26.08
CA ALA A 216 20.12 18.31 -25.29
C ALA A 216 20.80 17.05 -25.84
N ARG A 217 21.12 16.07 -24.97
CA ARG A 217 21.73 14.81 -25.42
C ARG A 217 20.79 14.02 -26.35
N LEU A 218 21.28 13.63 -27.54
CA LEU A 218 20.55 12.75 -28.44
C LEU A 218 20.42 11.34 -27.84
N LEU A 219 19.21 10.79 -27.80
CA LEU A 219 18.95 9.42 -27.35
C LEU A 219 19.17 8.43 -28.49
N GLU A 220 20.16 7.55 -28.32
CA GLU A 220 20.54 6.55 -29.33
C GLU A 220 20.14 5.13 -28.95
N GLY A 221 19.79 4.32 -29.94
CA GLY A 221 19.50 2.89 -29.74
C GLY A 221 18.49 2.60 -28.61
N PRO A 222 18.83 1.71 -27.65
CA PRO A 222 17.95 1.32 -26.54
C PRO A 222 18.01 2.29 -25.34
N GLU A 223 18.62 3.47 -25.48
CA GLU A 223 18.69 4.45 -24.41
C GLU A 223 17.30 4.89 -23.96
N THR A 224 17.22 5.26 -22.68
CA THR A 224 15.99 5.70 -22.04
C THR A 224 16.22 6.92 -21.19
N TYR A 225 15.21 7.76 -21.07
CA TYR A 225 15.22 8.95 -20.25
C TYR A 225 14.21 8.82 -19.10
N LYS A 226 14.58 9.27 -17.90
CA LYS A 226 13.69 9.24 -16.74
C LYS A 226 12.96 10.58 -16.61
N TYR A 227 11.72 10.64 -17.09
CA TYR A 227 10.86 11.82 -16.99
C TYR A 227 9.78 11.62 -15.92
N LEU A 228 9.74 12.50 -14.91
CA LEU A 228 8.78 12.44 -13.80
C LEU A 228 8.67 11.05 -13.15
N GLY A 229 9.81 10.36 -13.01
CA GLY A 229 9.86 9.00 -12.44
C GLY A 229 9.51 7.87 -13.39
N ILE A 230 8.97 8.14 -14.58
CA ILE A 230 8.72 7.14 -15.63
C ILE A 230 9.93 7.06 -16.55
N THR A 231 10.36 5.85 -16.89
CA THR A 231 11.43 5.64 -17.87
C THR A 231 10.82 5.55 -19.26
N GLU A 232 11.15 6.51 -20.11
CA GLU A 232 10.69 6.64 -21.50
C GLU A 232 11.79 6.21 -22.47
N THR A 233 11.42 5.59 -23.58
CA THR A 233 12.32 5.37 -24.72
C THR A 233 12.47 6.64 -25.55
N ARG A 234 13.35 6.65 -26.56
CA ARG A 234 13.43 7.73 -27.55
C ARG A 234 12.11 8.02 -28.28
N TYR A 235 11.16 7.08 -28.26
CA TYR A 235 9.83 7.22 -28.86
C TYR A 235 8.79 7.74 -27.84
N SER A 236 9.23 8.22 -26.66
CA SER A 236 8.36 8.67 -25.58
C SER A 236 7.38 7.59 -25.06
N SER A 237 7.65 6.32 -25.37
CA SER A 237 6.87 5.18 -24.87
C SER A 237 7.45 4.67 -23.55
N VAL A 238 6.58 4.16 -22.67
CA VAL A 238 7.00 3.60 -21.38
C VAL A 238 7.89 2.38 -21.61
N SER A 239 9.08 2.39 -21.00
CA SER A 239 10.04 1.29 -21.12
C SER A 239 9.47 -0.02 -20.56
N ARG A 240 9.65 -1.12 -21.32
CA ARG A 240 9.26 -2.48 -20.90
C ARG A 240 9.96 -2.93 -19.60
N GLY A 241 11.12 -2.34 -19.28
CA GLY A 241 11.87 -2.65 -18.06
C GLY A 241 11.27 -2.08 -16.77
N MET A 242 10.24 -1.23 -16.84
CA MET A 242 9.65 -0.58 -15.67
C MET A 242 9.10 -1.59 -14.64
N TYR A 243 8.40 -2.63 -15.10
CA TYR A 243 7.86 -3.66 -14.21
C TYR A 243 8.97 -4.40 -13.44
N SER A 244 10.05 -4.78 -14.13
CA SER A 244 11.20 -5.43 -13.49
C SER A 244 11.85 -4.54 -12.43
N ARG A 245 12.05 -3.25 -12.72
CA ARG A 245 12.59 -2.28 -11.75
C ARG A 245 11.70 -2.14 -10.51
N ILE A 246 10.38 -2.15 -10.68
CA ILE A 246 9.42 -2.15 -9.55
C ILE A 246 9.57 -3.43 -8.73
N CYS A 247 9.69 -4.59 -9.37
CA CYS A 247 9.89 -5.87 -8.68
C CYS A 247 11.18 -5.88 -7.85
N GLU A 248 12.29 -5.46 -8.47
CA GLU A 248 13.61 -5.39 -7.84
C GLU A 248 13.61 -4.45 -6.62
N GLU A 249 13.03 -3.27 -6.75
CA GLU A 249 12.96 -2.30 -5.66
C GLU A 249 12.08 -2.79 -4.50
N ILE A 250 10.93 -3.41 -4.79
CA ILE A 250 10.10 -4.05 -3.74
C ILE A 250 10.87 -5.16 -3.05
N LYS A 251 11.51 -6.06 -3.81
CA LYS A 251 12.29 -7.19 -3.27
C LYS A 251 13.43 -6.68 -2.38
N LYS A 252 14.19 -5.70 -2.87
CA LYS A 252 15.27 -5.04 -2.11
C LYS A 252 14.77 -4.49 -0.79
N ARG A 253 13.69 -3.70 -0.79
CA ARG A 253 13.13 -3.10 0.43
C ARG A 253 12.57 -4.14 1.40
N VAL A 254 11.91 -5.19 0.90
CA VAL A 254 11.41 -6.28 1.74
C VAL A 254 12.58 -7.00 2.42
N ASN A 255 13.66 -7.31 1.69
CA ASN A 255 14.82 -7.99 2.26
C ASN A 255 15.54 -7.13 3.30
N MET A 256 15.77 -5.85 3.00
CA MET A 256 16.32 -4.91 3.98
C MET A 256 15.52 -4.87 5.28
N LEU A 257 14.18 -4.91 5.20
CA LEU A 257 13.32 -4.92 6.38
C LEU A 257 13.34 -6.28 7.11
N LEU A 258 13.43 -7.38 6.38
CA LEU A 258 13.51 -8.73 6.96
C LEU A 258 14.83 -9.00 7.68
N ASP A 259 15.88 -8.27 7.35
CA ASP A 259 17.18 -8.34 8.00
C ASP A 259 17.27 -7.49 9.29
N THR A 260 16.18 -6.81 9.66
CA THR A 260 16.11 -6.03 10.92
C THR A 260 15.54 -6.84 12.09
N ASP A 261 15.82 -6.40 13.32
CA ASP A 261 15.26 -6.98 14.55
C ASP A 261 13.84 -6.49 14.88
N LEU A 262 13.07 -6.04 13.88
CA LEU A 262 11.72 -5.56 14.09
C LEU A 262 10.80 -6.69 14.55
N SER A 263 10.01 -6.45 15.60
CA SER A 263 8.88 -7.33 15.95
C SER A 263 7.94 -7.50 14.75
N ALA A 264 7.27 -8.64 14.64
CA ALA A 264 6.41 -9.01 13.52
C ALA A 264 5.43 -7.90 13.14
N LYS A 265 4.68 -7.34 14.10
CA LYS A 265 3.73 -6.24 13.85
C LYS A 265 4.40 -5.00 13.23
N ASN A 266 5.61 -4.67 13.67
CA ASN A 266 6.37 -3.52 13.16
C ASN A 266 6.97 -3.82 11.79
N LEU A 267 7.44 -5.05 11.57
CA LEU A 267 7.91 -5.52 10.26
C LEU A 267 6.78 -5.40 9.23
N PHE A 268 5.60 -5.97 9.46
CA PHE A 268 4.49 -5.89 8.50
C PHE A 268 4.03 -4.44 8.28
N ARG A 269 4.03 -3.61 9.32
CA ARG A 269 3.75 -2.17 9.18
C ARG A 269 4.78 -1.48 8.28
N ALA A 270 6.07 -1.76 8.50
CA ALA A 270 7.15 -1.20 7.69
C ALA A 270 7.08 -1.70 6.23
N VAL A 271 6.84 -2.99 6.01
CA VAL A 271 6.65 -3.56 4.66
C VAL A 271 5.50 -2.85 3.95
N ASN A 272 4.35 -2.68 4.60
CA ASN A 272 3.18 -2.01 4.02
C ASN A 272 3.42 -0.53 3.69
N GLN A 273 4.19 0.18 4.50
CA GLN A 273 4.41 1.63 4.39
C GLN A 273 5.61 2.00 3.50
N TYR A 274 6.64 1.16 3.47
CA TYR A 274 7.90 1.44 2.77
C TYR A 274 8.11 0.61 1.51
N ALA A 275 7.87 -0.70 1.57
CA ALA A 275 8.11 -1.60 0.44
C ALA A 275 6.92 -1.67 -0.52
N LEU A 276 5.70 -1.90 0.00
CA LEU A 276 4.49 -2.06 -0.81
C LEU A 276 3.90 -0.73 -1.31
N THR A 277 4.55 0.40 -1.03
CA THR A 277 4.19 1.72 -1.56
C THR A 277 4.94 2.08 -2.84
N VAL A 278 6.02 1.35 -3.17
CA VAL A 278 6.78 1.52 -4.43
C VAL A 278 5.89 1.55 -5.67
N PRO A 279 4.91 0.64 -5.88
CA PRO A 279 4.13 0.62 -7.10
C PRO A 279 3.06 1.73 -7.17
N ASN A 280 2.81 2.48 -6.08
CA ASN A 280 1.67 3.41 -5.99
C ASN A 280 1.63 4.45 -7.12
N TYR A 281 2.79 5.02 -7.45
CA TYR A 281 2.88 6.01 -8.51
C TYR A 281 2.61 5.36 -9.88
N TYR A 282 3.11 4.15 -10.10
CA TYR A 282 3.06 3.44 -11.37
C TYR A 282 1.72 2.75 -11.65
N ILE A 283 0.94 2.41 -10.63
CA ILE A 283 -0.40 1.83 -10.81
C ILE A 283 -1.29 2.82 -11.59
N GLY A 284 -1.79 2.36 -12.73
CA GLY A 284 -2.57 3.13 -13.69
C GLY A 284 -1.74 3.79 -14.78
N VAL A 285 -0.44 4.01 -14.58
CA VAL A 285 0.47 4.62 -15.56
C VAL A 285 1.18 3.55 -16.39
N VAL A 286 1.77 2.57 -15.70
CA VAL A 286 2.40 1.41 -16.33
C VAL A 286 1.32 0.36 -16.59
N PRO A 287 1.26 -0.25 -17.80
CA PRO A 287 0.27 -1.28 -18.15
C PRO A 287 0.56 -2.56 -17.38
N MET A 288 0.06 -2.63 -16.15
CA MET A 288 0.15 -3.80 -15.30
C MET A 288 -1.19 -4.50 -15.21
N GLU A 289 -1.18 -5.80 -15.51
CA GLU A 289 -2.34 -6.68 -15.45
C GLU A 289 -2.47 -7.37 -14.09
N PRO A 290 -3.65 -7.91 -13.72
CA PRO A 290 -3.89 -8.58 -12.43
C PRO A 290 -2.84 -9.64 -12.08
N TYR A 291 -2.41 -10.45 -13.06
CA TYR A 291 -1.42 -11.50 -12.83
C TYR A 291 -0.05 -10.95 -12.41
N GLN A 292 0.30 -9.74 -12.83
CA GLN A 292 1.55 -9.08 -12.46
C GLN A 292 1.51 -8.64 -10.99
N PHE A 293 0.38 -8.12 -10.51
CA PHE A 293 0.20 -7.83 -9.09
C PHE A 293 0.21 -9.11 -8.25
N ALA A 294 -0.45 -10.17 -8.70
CA ALA A 294 -0.40 -11.48 -8.04
C ALA A 294 1.02 -12.06 -7.98
N ARG A 295 1.85 -11.82 -9.02
CA ARG A 295 3.27 -12.19 -9.05
C ARG A 295 4.09 -11.38 -8.03
N LEU A 296 3.85 -10.08 -7.90
CA LEU A 296 4.48 -9.26 -6.85
C LEU A 296 4.12 -9.76 -5.45
N ASP A 297 2.85 -10.05 -5.19
CA ASP A 297 2.41 -10.61 -3.92
C ASP A 297 3.08 -11.97 -3.66
N ARG A 298 3.22 -12.83 -4.68
CA ARG A 298 3.93 -14.11 -4.57
C ARG A 298 5.39 -13.90 -4.21
N MET A 299 6.08 -12.98 -4.89
CA MET A 299 7.48 -12.64 -4.61
C MET A 299 7.68 -12.20 -3.16
N VAL A 300 6.83 -11.30 -2.65
CA VAL A 300 6.89 -10.84 -1.26
C VAL A 300 6.71 -12.03 -0.30
N ARG A 301 5.72 -12.89 -0.54
CA ARG A 301 5.51 -14.11 0.28
C ARG A 301 6.69 -15.06 0.23
N THR A 302 7.36 -15.21 -0.91
CA THR A 302 8.57 -16.04 -1.03
C THR A 302 9.68 -15.51 -0.13
N GLN A 303 9.93 -14.19 -0.09
CA GLN A 303 10.96 -13.62 0.81
C GLN A 303 10.57 -13.80 2.29
N LEU A 304 9.29 -13.62 2.64
CA LEU A 304 8.80 -13.89 4.00
C LEU A 304 8.99 -15.36 4.41
N TYR A 305 8.80 -16.29 3.47
CA TYR A 305 9.00 -17.71 3.69
C TYR A 305 10.48 -18.04 3.90
N GLU A 306 11.36 -17.57 3.01
CA GLU A 306 12.81 -17.80 3.09
C GLU A 306 13.42 -17.32 4.42
N LYS A 307 12.94 -16.19 4.95
CA LYS A 307 13.37 -15.65 6.25
C LYS A 307 12.60 -16.21 7.45
N GLY A 308 11.70 -17.17 7.22
CA GLY A 308 10.91 -17.85 8.26
C GLY A 308 9.80 -17.02 8.89
N ALA A 309 9.55 -15.80 8.38
CA ALA A 309 8.48 -14.90 8.79
C ALA A 309 7.09 -15.39 8.33
N HIS A 310 7.03 -16.37 7.43
CA HIS A 310 5.83 -17.12 7.06
C HIS A 310 6.17 -18.61 6.90
N LYS A 311 5.26 -19.52 7.25
CA LYS A 311 5.52 -20.97 7.20
C LYS A 311 4.93 -21.61 5.95
N HIS A 312 5.55 -22.69 5.49
CA HIS A 312 5.01 -23.55 4.45
C HIS A 312 3.63 -24.06 4.88
N CYS A 313 2.66 -24.07 3.97
CA CYS A 313 1.25 -24.43 4.22
C CYS A 313 0.44 -23.47 5.13
N ALA A 314 1.01 -22.39 5.67
CA ALA A 314 0.23 -21.42 6.43
C ALA A 314 -0.84 -20.73 5.55
N ASN A 315 -1.92 -20.27 6.17
CA ASN A 315 -3.04 -19.68 5.47
C ASN A 315 -2.66 -18.34 4.81
N ILE A 316 -2.59 -18.33 3.47
CA ILE A 316 -2.24 -17.14 2.68
C ILE A 316 -3.30 -16.05 2.84
N SER A 317 -4.59 -16.39 2.82
CA SER A 317 -5.66 -15.38 2.97
C SER A 317 -5.58 -14.68 4.33
N ARG A 318 -5.23 -15.42 5.37
CA ARG A 318 -5.00 -14.89 6.72
C ARG A 318 -3.82 -13.92 6.81
N LEU A 319 -2.82 -14.06 5.95
CA LEU A 319 -1.69 -13.12 5.88
C LEU A 319 -2.18 -11.70 5.58
N TYR A 320 -3.21 -11.57 4.74
CA TYR A 320 -3.76 -10.30 4.27
C TYR A 320 -4.88 -9.71 5.13
N LEU A 321 -5.53 -10.55 5.96
CA LEU A 321 -6.58 -10.09 6.85
C LEU A 321 -6.05 -9.10 7.91
N PRO A 322 -6.88 -8.17 8.40
CA PRO A 322 -6.52 -7.26 9.49
C PRO A 322 -6.10 -8.03 10.75
N ARG A 323 -5.13 -7.49 11.49
CA ARG A 323 -4.67 -8.08 12.77
C ARG A 323 -5.76 -8.19 13.82
N LYS A 324 -6.73 -7.27 13.81
CA LYS A 324 -7.91 -7.29 14.69
C LYS A 324 -8.94 -8.37 14.34
N GLU A 325 -8.81 -8.99 13.17
CA GLU A 325 -9.72 -10.03 12.67
C GLU A 325 -8.94 -11.34 12.42
N LEU A 326 -8.07 -11.68 13.38
CA LEU A 326 -7.20 -12.88 13.41
C LEU A 326 -6.13 -12.94 12.30
N GLY A 327 -6.02 -11.92 11.44
CA GLY A 327 -5.05 -11.85 10.36
C GLY A 327 -3.65 -11.35 10.76
N ARG A 328 -2.75 -11.19 9.79
CA ARG A 328 -1.38 -10.68 10.02
C ARG A 328 -1.14 -9.26 9.49
N GLY A 329 -2.09 -8.74 8.72
CA GLY A 329 -2.13 -7.35 8.28
C GLY A 329 -1.11 -6.99 7.21
N LEU A 330 -0.57 -7.95 6.44
CA LEU A 330 0.17 -7.61 5.21
C LEU A 330 -0.82 -7.04 4.19
N HIS A 331 -0.47 -6.00 3.46
CA HIS A 331 -1.32 -5.53 2.36
C HIS A 331 -1.16 -6.46 1.15
N ASN A 332 -2.29 -6.80 0.52
CA ASN A 332 -2.31 -7.48 -0.76
C ASN A 332 -2.17 -6.43 -1.89
N LEU A 333 -1.17 -6.57 -2.75
CA LEU A 333 -0.87 -5.62 -3.81
C LEU A 333 -1.93 -5.63 -4.92
N GLU A 334 -2.50 -6.79 -5.24
CA GLU A 334 -3.63 -6.89 -6.17
C GLU A 334 -4.84 -6.09 -5.66
N PHE A 335 -5.24 -6.29 -4.40
CA PHE A 335 -6.33 -5.54 -3.78
C PHE A 335 -6.06 -4.04 -3.73
N ARG A 336 -4.80 -3.66 -3.47
CA ARG A 336 -4.38 -2.27 -3.47
C ARG A 336 -4.45 -1.67 -4.87
N ALA A 337 -4.00 -2.40 -5.89
CA ALA A 337 -4.06 -1.96 -7.28
C ALA A 337 -5.51 -1.76 -7.73
N GLU A 338 -6.40 -2.70 -7.42
CA GLU A 338 -7.84 -2.59 -7.69
C GLU A 338 -8.45 -1.31 -7.12
N MET A 339 -8.21 -1.02 -5.83
CA MET A 339 -8.70 0.21 -5.19
C MET A 339 -8.11 1.47 -5.85
N MET A 340 -6.83 1.46 -6.19
CA MET A 340 -6.16 2.60 -6.79
C MET A 340 -6.61 2.86 -8.23
N LEU A 341 -6.82 1.81 -9.02
CA LEU A 341 -7.36 1.89 -10.37
C LEU A 341 -8.81 2.38 -10.35
N LEU A 342 -9.65 1.84 -9.46
CA LEU A 342 -11.03 2.32 -9.29
C LEU A 342 -11.07 3.80 -8.91
N ASN A 343 -10.27 4.21 -7.92
CA ASN A 343 -10.20 5.62 -7.51
C ASN A 343 -9.72 6.52 -8.66
N LEU A 344 -8.71 6.10 -9.41
CA LEU A 344 -8.21 6.84 -10.57
C LEU A 344 -9.29 6.98 -11.65
N TRP A 345 -9.96 5.87 -12.00
CA TRP A 345 -11.01 5.83 -13.00
C TRP A 345 -12.17 6.76 -12.62
N LEU A 346 -12.74 6.61 -11.41
CA LEU A 346 -13.83 7.45 -10.94
C LEU A 346 -13.45 8.94 -10.90
N THR A 347 -12.21 9.26 -10.51
CA THR A 347 -11.73 10.65 -10.48
C THR A 347 -11.63 11.25 -11.88
N LEU A 348 -11.10 10.50 -12.85
CA LEU A 348 -10.97 10.98 -14.21
C LEU A 348 -12.33 11.11 -14.89
N SER A 349 -13.21 10.11 -14.73
CA SER A 349 -14.55 10.08 -15.32
C SER A 349 -15.48 11.17 -14.78
N ALA A 350 -15.34 11.55 -13.50
CA ALA A 350 -16.15 12.61 -12.89
C ALA A 350 -16.02 13.98 -13.61
N ASP A 351 -14.86 14.26 -14.20
CA ASP A 351 -14.59 15.52 -14.92
C ASP A 351 -14.37 15.30 -16.43
N GLU A 352 -14.71 14.13 -16.98
CA GLU A 352 -14.50 13.79 -18.40
C GLU A 352 -15.17 14.82 -19.33
N ASN A 353 -16.41 15.22 -19.03
CA ASN A 353 -17.16 16.19 -19.82
C ASN A 353 -16.62 17.62 -19.73
N LYS A 354 -15.84 17.93 -18.68
CA LYS A 354 -15.31 19.28 -18.43
C LYS A 354 -13.85 19.44 -18.85
N SER A 355 -13.07 18.36 -18.84
CA SER A 355 -11.63 18.38 -19.12
C SER A 355 -11.30 17.55 -20.34
N THR A 356 -10.91 18.20 -21.43
CA THR A 356 -10.46 17.54 -22.67
C THR A 356 -9.24 16.66 -22.42
N ARG A 357 -8.31 17.09 -21.55
CA ARG A 357 -7.17 16.27 -21.10
C ARG A 357 -7.62 14.94 -20.47
N ARG A 358 -8.56 14.98 -19.52
CA ARG A 358 -9.05 13.76 -18.85
C ARG A 358 -9.83 12.87 -19.81
N ALA A 359 -10.62 13.45 -20.71
CA ALA A 359 -11.28 12.71 -21.78
C ALA A 359 -10.27 11.98 -22.68
N ALA A 360 -9.18 12.64 -23.08
CA ALA A 360 -8.13 12.03 -23.87
C ALA A 360 -7.38 10.91 -23.12
N ILE A 361 -7.09 11.10 -21.83
CA ILE A 361 -6.52 10.05 -20.97
C ILE A 361 -7.46 8.84 -20.92
N LEU A 362 -8.75 9.05 -20.66
CA LEU A 362 -9.74 7.97 -20.57
C LEU A 362 -9.91 7.22 -21.89
N GLN A 363 -9.90 7.93 -23.02
CA GLN A 363 -9.92 7.32 -24.34
C GLN A 363 -8.70 6.40 -24.54
N HIS A 364 -7.50 6.87 -24.20
CA HIS A 364 -6.30 6.03 -24.28
C HIS A 364 -6.41 4.80 -23.37
N HIS A 365 -6.91 4.97 -22.13
CA HIS A 365 -7.17 3.85 -21.23
C HIS A 365 -8.13 2.82 -21.84
N ARG A 366 -9.23 3.26 -22.46
CA ARG A 366 -10.21 2.39 -23.15
C ARG A 366 -9.58 1.61 -24.31
N GLN A 367 -8.63 2.21 -25.02
CA GLN A 367 -7.99 1.60 -26.18
C GLN A 367 -6.85 0.65 -25.83
N THR A 368 -6.09 0.96 -24.77
CA THR A 368 -4.81 0.29 -24.49
C THR A 368 -4.81 -0.55 -23.22
N TYR A 369 -5.57 -0.17 -22.20
CA TYR A 369 -5.51 -0.80 -20.88
C TYR A 369 -6.83 -1.52 -20.57
N SER A 370 -6.93 -2.79 -20.95
CA SER A 370 -8.15 -3.59 -20.77
C SER A 370 -8.58 -3.64 -19.31
N HIS A 371 -7.65 -3.91 -18.38
CA HIS A 371 -8.00 -4.01 -16.97
C HIS A 371 -8.38 -2.68 -16.33
N ALA A 372 -7.63 -1.61 -16.59
CA ALA A 372 -7.90 -0.30 -16.00
C ALA A 372 -9.23 0.31 -16.51
N SER A 373 -9.55 0.11 -17.80
CA SER A 373 -10.79 0.61 -18.40
C SER A 373 -12.03 -0.19 -18.00
N LEU A 374 -11.87 -1.49 -17.74
CA LEU A 374 -12.95 -2.37 -17.29
C LEU A 374 -12.97 -2.56 -15.77
N ILE A 375 -12.28 -1.70 -15.00
CA ILE A 375 -12.09 -1.92 -13.56
C ILE A 375 -13.42 -2.01 -12.80
N THR A 376 -14.42 -1.21 -13.19
CA THR A 376 -15.74 -1.23 -12.55
C THR A 376 -16.45 -2.56 -12.79
N THR A 377 -16.48 -3.04 -14.04
CA THR A 377 -17.06 -4.33 -14.42
C THR A 377 -16.30 -5.49 -13.79
N TYR A 378 -14.97 -5.46 -13.84
CA TYR A 378 -14.11 -6.46 -13.21
C TYR A 378 -14.39 -6.62 -11.71
N LEU A 379 -14.54 -5.51 -10.99
CA LEU A 379 -14.83 -5.54 -9.55
C LEU A 379 -16.26 -5.95 -9.23
N HIS A 380 -17.21 -5.62 -10.11
CA HIS A 380 -18.57 -6.16 -10.04
C HIS A 380 -18.55 -7.68 -10.18
N ASP A 381 -17.89 -8.22 -11.19
CA ASP A 381 -17.87 -9.66 -11.46
C ASP A 381 -17.09 -10.45 -10.39
N LYS A 382 -16.00 -9.87 -9.88
CA LYS A 382 -15.14 -10.53 -8.88
C LYS A 382 -15.70 -10.46 -7.46
N TYR A 383 -16.36 -9.37 -7.08
CA TYR A 383 -16.74 -9.11 -5.69
C TYR A 383 -18.22 -8.76 -5.49
N GLY A 384 -19.00 -8.55 -6.55
CA GLY A 384 -20.35 -8.02 -6.48
C GLY A 384 -20.41 -6.53 -6.14
N LEU A 385 -19.36 -5.76 -6.45
CA LEU A 385 -19.34 -4.32 -6.17
C LEU A 385 -20.35 -3.59 -7.08
N THR A 386 -21.35 -2.96 -6.47
CA THR A 386 -22.26 -2.03 -7.15
C THR A 386 -21.86 -0.59 -6.81
N ILE A 387 -21.73 0.24 -7.83
CA ILE A 387 -21.40 1.67 -7.69
C ILE A 387 -22.70 2.44 -7.91
N ARG A 388 -23.12 3.21 -6.90
CA ARG A 388 -24.35 4.01 -6.98
C ARG A 388 -24.04 5.38 -7.57
N ASP A 389 -25.00 5.93 -8.29
CA ASP A 389 -24.92 7.31 -8.78
C ASP A 389 -24.76 8.29 -7.61
N ASN A 390 -23.87 9.28 -7.78
CA ASN A 390 -23.53 10.29 -6.78
C ASN A 390 -22.90 9.77 -5.47
N GLU A 391 -22.49 8.49 -5.39
CA GLU A 391 -21.76 8.01 -4.23
C GLU A 391 -20.36 8.65 -4.15
N ALA A 392 -20.00 9.15 -2.97
CA ALA A 392 -18.67 9.70 -2.75
C ALA A 392 -17.61 8.61 -2.89
N ILE A 393 -16.58 8.84 -3.73
CA ILE A 393 -15.49 7.90 -4.01
C ILE A 393 -14.92 7.23 -2.73
N PRO A 394 -14.65 7.96 -1.62
CA PRO A 394 -14.14 7.32 -0.40
C PRO A 394 -15.07 6.24 0.18
N LYS A 395 -16.39 6.40 0.06
CA LYS A 395 -17.38 5.41 0.53
C LYS A 395 -17.34 4.15 -0.34
N THR A 396 -17.28 4.31 -1.67
CA THR A 396 -17.14 3.19 -2.61
C THR A 396 -15.85 2.41 -2.38
N ILE A 397 -14.72 3.09 -2.15
CA ILE A 397 -13.44 2.42 -1.82
C ILE A 397 -13.51 1.69 -0.48
N GLN A 398 -14.17 2.27 0.53
CA GLN A 398 -14.39 1.59 1.81
C GLN A 398 -15.26 0.34 1.66
N HIS A 399 -16.30 0.41 0.81
CA HIS A 399 -17.17 -0.73 0.51
C HIS A 399 -16.39 -1.85 -0.20
N LEU A 400 -15.60 -1.52 -1.23
CA LEU A 400 -14.73 -2.47 -1.92
C LEU A 400 -13.78 -3.19 -0.95
N ARG A 401 -13.18 -2.45 0.00
CA ARG A 401 -12.30 -3.06 1.02
C ARG A 401 -13.02 -4.11 1.88
N LYS A 402 -14.29 -3.89 2.23
CA LYS A 402 -15.11 -4.87 2.95
C LYS A 402 -15.37 -6.12 2.10
N LEU A 403 -15.65 -5.94 0.81
CA LEU A 403 -15.88 -7.06 -0.12
C LEU A 403 -14.58 -7.86 -0.36
N GLN A 404 -13.43 -7.20 -0.49
CA GLN A 404 -12.12 -7.84 -0.57
C GLN A 404 -11.81 -8.66 0.70
N ASN A 405 -12.09 -8.13 1.90
CA ASN A 405 -11.95 -8.92 3.13
C ASN A 405 -12.91 -10.11 3.13
N ARG A 406 -14.15 -9.93 2.69
CA ARG A 406 -15.14 -11.01 2.56
C ARG A 406 -14.66 -12.12 1.62
N SER A 407 -14.05 -11.76 0.48
CA SER A 407 -13.50 -12.75 -0.45
C SER A 407 -12.38 -13.60 0.18
N LEU A 408 -11.53 -12.99 1.02
CA LEU A 408 -10.53 -13.74 1.79
C LEU A 408 -11.20 -14.74 2.75
N TYR A 409 -12.27 -14.37 3.44
CA TYR A 409 -13.02 -15.29 4.31
C TYR A 409 -13.66 -16.43 3.53
N ASN A 410 -14.20 -16.16 2.34
CA ASN A 410 -14.75 -17.19 1.46
C ASN A 410 -13.66 -18.21 1.05
N VAL A 411 -12.44 -17.75 0.77
CA VAL A 411 -11.32 -18.68 0.50
C VAL A 411 -10.97 -19.50 1.74
N ILE A 412 -10.99 -18.90 2.93
CA ILE A 412 -10.70 -19.61 4.19
C ILE A 412 -11.77 -20.68 4.48
N SER A 413 -13.05 -20.40 4.22
CA SER A 413 -14.14 -21.34 4.52
C SER A 413 -14.10 -22.61 3.67
N THR A 414 -13.52 -22.56 2.47
CA THR A 414 -13.35 -23.75 1.60
C THR A 414 -12.27 -24.72 2.09
N THR A 415 -11.35 -24.28 2.96
CA THR A 415 -10.25 -25.12 3.46
C THR A 415 -10.61 -25.78 4.80
N LYS A 416 -10.63 -27.13 4.82
CA LYS A 416 -11.11 -27.94 5.97
C LYS A 416 -10.52 -27.54 7.32
N LEU A 417 -9.21 -27.30 7.39
CA LEU A 417 -8.52 -26.97 8.64
C LEU A 417 -8.55 -25.47 8.95
N HIS A 418 -8.32 -24.61 7.95
CA HIS A 418 -8.28 -23.17 8.16
C HIS A 418 -9.63 -22.60 8.61
N LYS A 419 -10.75 -23.15 8.12
CA LYS A 419 -12.09 -22.69 8.54
C LYS A 419 -12.36 -22.88 10.03
N LEU A 420 -11.68 -23.80 10.72
CA LEU A 420 -11.96 -24.12 12.12
C LEU A 420 -11.70 -22.93 13.04
N LEU A 421 -10.59 -22.20 12.85
CA LEU A 421 -10.28 -21.01 13.63
C LEU A 421 -11.36 -19.92 13.48
N PHE A 422 -11.96 -19.82 12.30
CA PHE A 422 -12.94 -18.79 11.93
C PHE A 422 -14.39 -19.27 12.05
N SER A 423 -14.62 -20.52 12.45
CA SER A 423 -15.95 -21.14 12.47
C SER A 423 -16.95 -20.42 13.38
N ARG A 424 -16.44 -19.76 14.42
CA ARG A 424 -17.22 -19.01 15.41
C ARG A 424 -17.09 -17.49 15.27
N ARG A 425 -16.51 -17.00 14.17
CA ARG A 425 -16.25 -15.57 13.94
C ARG A 425 -17.51 -14.70 13.97
N GLU A 426 -18.63 -15.25 13.52
CA GLU A 426 -19.91 -14.54 13.39
C GLU A 426 -20.82 -14.73 14.62
N LEU A 427 -20.34 -15.41 15.67
CA LEU A 427 -21.09 -15.53 16.92
C LEU A 427 -20.86 -14.30 17.79
N ASP A 428 -21.93 -13.67 18.25
CA ASP A 428 -21.86 -12.50 19.16
C ASP A 428 -21.11 -12.82 20.47
N SER A 429 -21.16 -14.08 20.91
CA SER A 429 -20.47 -14.56 22.10
C SER A 429 -18.93 -14.53 22.02
N VAL A 430 -18.32 -14.18 20.88
CA VAL A 430 -16.85 -14.18 20.67
C VAL A 430 -16.33 -12.78 20.39
N ASP A 431 -15.30 -12.36 21.13
CA ASP A 431 -14.59 -11.08 20.88
C ASP A 431 -13.29 -11.31 20.11
N LEU A 432 -13.31 -11.07 18.79
CA LEU A 432 -12.13 -11.19 17.93
C LEU A 432 -11.04 -10.16 18.25
N GLU A 433 -11.42 -8.96 18.67
CA GLU A 433 -10.46 -7.89 18.89
C GLU A 433 -9.65 -8.12 20.18
N GLU A 434 -10.30 -8.62 21.22
CA GLU A 434 -9.62 -9.10 22.43
C GLU A 434 -8.85 -10.39 22.17
N SER A 435 -9.39 -11.33 21.38
CA SER A 435 -8.71 -12.59 20.99
C SER A 435 -7.38 -12.37 20.23
N THR A 436 -7.14 -11.15 19.72
CA THR A 436 -6.00 -10.82 18.88
C THR A 436 -5.01 -9.84 19.52
N LEU A 437 -5.12 -9.58 20.83
CA LEU A 437 -4.19 -8.67 21.51
C LEU A 437 -2.73 -9.12 21.38
N TRP A 438 -2.46 -10.44 21.38
CA TRP A 438 -1.12 -10.96 21.12
C TRP A 438 -0.58 -10.58 19.73
N LEU A 439 -1.41 -10.47 18.68
CA LEU A 439 -0.96 -10.01 17.36
C LEU A 439 -0.70 -8.50 17.31
N ARG A 440 -1.35 -7.72 18.16
CA ARG A 440 -1.33 -6.24 18.08
C ARG A 440 -0.37 -5.61 19.08
N LYS A 441 -0.20 -6.21 20.26
CA LYS A 441 0.48 -5.60 21.41
C LYS A 441 1.73 -6.35 21.84
N SER A 442 1.87 -7.64 21.51
CA SER A 442 3.11 -8.38 21.81
C SER A 442 4.31 -7.88 21.00
N MET A 443 5.51 -8.28 21.42
CA MET A 443 6.80 -8.03 20.75
C MET A 443 7.39 -9.35 20.24
N LEU A 444 6.59 -10.14 19.53
CA LEU A 444 7.05 -11.38 18.89
C LEU A 444 7.97 -11.09 17.72
N THR A 445 9.01 -11.90 17.54
CA THR A 445 9.76 -11.89 16.28
C THR A 445 8.88 -12.42 15.13
N PRO A 446 9.18 -12.08 13.87
CA PRO A 446 8.44 -12.61 12.71
C PRO A 446 8.35 -14.14 12.70
N GLN A 447 9.41 -14.83 13.10
CA GLN A 447 9.49 -16.29 13.14
C GLN A 447 8.68 -16.88 14.29
N GLU A 448 8.67 -16.24 15.45
CA GLU A 448 7.83 -16.67 16.58
C GLU A 448 6.35 -16.52 16.23
N GLU A 449 5.93 -15.36 15.69
CA GLU A 449 4.55 -15.15 15.25
C GLU A 449 4.16 -16.20 14.20
N ALA A 450 5.03 -16.48 13.22
CA ALA A 450 4.77 -17.48 12.19
C ALA A 450 4.55 -18.89 12.76
N LYS A 451 5.26 -19.27 13.82
CA LYS A 451 5.05 -20.56 14.52
C LYS A 451 3.68 -20.63 15.18
N LEU A 452 3.27 -19.57 15.88
CA LEU A 452 1.96 -19.51 16.55
C LEU A 452 0.80 -19.49 15.56
N ILE A 453 0.94 -18.77 14.45
CA ILE A 453 -0.03 -18.79 13.35
C ILE A 453 -0.18 -20.21 12.79
N ASN A 454 0.92 -20.93 12.59
CA ASN A 454 0.88 -22.29 12.05
C ASN A 454 0.13 -23.28 12.97
N LEU A 455 0.29 -23.13 14.29
CA LEU A 455 -0.50 -23.87 15.28
C LEU A 455 -2.00 -23.57 15.11
N GLN A 456 -2.39 -22.30 15.07
CA GLN A 456 -3.80 -21.91 14.96
C GLN A 456 -4.42 -22.33 13.61
N ASP A 457 -3.64 -22.30 12.53
CA ASP A 457 -4.07 -22.79 11.21
C ASP A 457 -4.20 -24.33 11.18
N ARG A 458 -3.76 -25.02 12.25
CA ARG A 458 -3.76 -26.47 12.40
C ARG A 458 -3.01 -27.17 11.26
N ASN A 459 -2.02 -26.51 10.65
CA ASN A 459 -1.33 -26.99 9.46
C ASN A 459 0.11 -27.40 9.74
N LEU A 460 0.27 -28.29 10.72
CA LEU A 460 1.56 -28.88 11.08
C LEU A 460 1.88 -29.99 10.07
N GLN A 461 3.02 -29.90 9.39
CA GLN A 461 3.44 -30.62 8.16
C GLN A 461 3.30 -32.16 8.13
N TRP A 462 2.81 -32.83 9.19
CA TRP A 462 2.92 -34.28 9.38
C TRP A 462 1.68 -34.98 9.96
N MET A 463 0.52 -34.31 10.02
CA MET A 463 -0.73 -34.94 10.53
C MET A 463 -1.30 -36.06 9.64
N SER A 464 -0.60 -36.54 8.60
CA SER A 464 -1.09 -37.62 7.74
C SER A 464 -0.53 -39.02 8.04
N SER A 465 0.54 -39.18 8.84
CA SER A 465 1.22 -40.48 8.97
C SER A 465 0.92 -41.29 10.23
N LYS A 466 0.35 -40.68 11.28
CA LYS A 466 -0.08 -41.39 12.51
C LYS A 466 -1.56 -41.16 12.76
N LYS A 467 -2.37 -42.22 12.68
CA LYS A 467 -3.83 -42.11 12.86
C LYS A 467 -4.23 -41.88 14.32
N ASN A 468 -3.47 -42.41 15.29
CA ASN A 468 -3.84 -42.39 16.71
C ASN A 468 -2.74 -41.80 17.61
N HIS A 469 -3.15 -41.10 18.67
CA HIS A 469 -2.28 -40.58 19.73
C HIS A 469 -1.74 -41.73 20.58
N LYS A 470 -0.41 -41.79 20.73
CA LYS A 470 0.28 -42.91 21.41
C LYS A 470 -0.19 -43.16 22.85
N LYS A 471 -0.57 -42.13 23.60
CA LYS A 471 -0.90 -42.26 25.04
C LYS A 471 -2.35 -42.68 25.29
N CYS A 472 -3.29 -42.30 24.42
CA CYS A 472 -4.71 -42.52 24.67
C CYS A 472 -5.47 -43.22 23.54
N GLY A 473 -4.82 -43.56 22.43
CA GLY A 473 -5.42 -44.31 21.32
C GLY A 473 -6.43 -43.55 20.45
N LYS A 474 -6.86 -42.34 20.85
CA LYS A 474 -7.80 -41.49 20.09
C LYS A 474 -7.15 -40.91 18.83
N TYR A 475 -7.97 -40.43 17.89
CA TYR A 475 -7.49 -39.81 16.63
C TYR A 475 -6.52 -38.65 16.91
N LEU A 476 -5.41 -38.61 16.17
CA LEU A 476 -4.35 -37.64 16.36
C LEU A 476 -4.61 -36.36 15.55
N ASP A 477 -5.08 -35.32 16.21
CA ASP A 477 -5.14 -33.97 15.66
C ASP A 477 -4.72 -32.90 16.69
N VAL A 478 -4.55 -31.66 16.22
CA VAL A 478 -4.15 -30.53 17.09
C VAL A 478 -5.17 -30.27 18.20
N GLU A 479 -6.46 -30.42 17.92
CA GLU A 479 -7.52 -30.10 18.90
C GLU A 479 -7.54 -31.10 20.07
N HIS A 480 -7.34 -32.38 19.75
CA HIS A 480 -7.18 -33.47 20.69
C HIS A 480 -5.97 -33.24 21.58
N LEU A 481 -4.80 -32.99 20.99
CA LEU A 481 -3.56 -32.74 21.75
C LEU A 481 -3.64 -31.48 22.60
N ALA A 482 -4.27 -30.43 22.10
CA ALA A 482 -4.33 -29.15 22.79
C ALA A 482 -5.38 -29.11 23.91
N SER A 483 -6.43 -29.93 23.86
CA SER A 483 -7.56 -29.79 24.79
C SER A 483 -8.41 -31.03 25.13
N LYS A 484 -8.32 -32.15 24.38
CA LYS A 484 -9.23 -33.31 24.58
C LYS A 484 -8.55 -34.60 25.07
N CYS A 485 -7.22 -34.60 25.21
CA CYS A 485 -6.51 -35.77 25.70
C CYS A 485 -6.53 -35.85 27.22
N ASP A 486 -7.27 -36.83 27.75
CA ASP A 486 -7.40 -37.06 29.20
C ASP A 486 -6.05 -37.34 29.88
N ARG A 487 -5.15 -38.03 29.16
CA ARG A 487 -3.79 -38.33 29.64
C ARG A 487 -2.87 -37.10 29.71
N LEU A 488 -3.25 -35.98 29.08
CA LEU A 488 -2.51 -34.71 29.13
C LEU A 488 -3.13 -33.69 30.09
N LEU A 489 -4.29 -33.99 30.70
CA LEU A 489 -4.97 -33.09 31.65
C LEU A 489 -4.07 -32.77 32.85
N HIS A 490 -3.51 -33.78 33.51
CA HIS A 490 -2.71 -33.57 34.72
C HIS A 490 -1.28 -33.06 34.47
N THR A 491 -0.89 -32.84 33.21
CA THR A 491 0.46 -32.40 32.84
C THR A 491 0.42 -31.08 32.08
N ASP A 492 0.05 -31.13 30.79
CA ASP A 492 0.18 -30.01 29.87
C ASP A 492 -0.93 -28.97 30.03
N TYR A 493 -2.13 -29.40 30.41
CA TYR A 493 -3.22 -28.48 30.77
C TYR A 493 -2.90 -27.73 32.05
N VAL A 494 -2.56 -28.44 33.12
CA VAL A 494 -2.17 -27.86 34.42
C VAL A 494 -1.00 -26.90 34.27
N ARG A 495 -0.03 -27.21 33.40
CA ARG A 495 1.10 -26.30 33.14
C ARG A 495 0.69 -24.97 32.50
N ARG A 496 -0.22 -24.97 31.52
CA ARG A 496 -0.79 -23.73 30.94
C ARG A 496 -1.56 -22.92 31.95
N HIS A 497 -2.46 -23.60 32.65
CA HIS A 497 -3.26 -23.02 33.72
C HIS A 497 -2.36 -22.32 34.76
N ASN A 498 -1.39 -23.05 35.30
CA ASN A 498 -0.53 -22.54 36.38
C ASN A 498 0.39 -21.40 35.92
N GLU A 499 0.80 -21.36 34.65
CA GLU A 499 1.60 -20.24 34.13
C GLU A 499 0.77 -18.95 34.05
N VAL A 500 -0.45 -19.06 33.51
CA VAL A 500 -1.39 -17.93 33.47
C VAL A 500 -1.71 -17.47 34.89
N ALA A 501 -2.05 -18.41 35.78
CA ALA A 501 -2.35 -18.12 37.18
C ALA A 501 -1.21 -17.40 37.86
N ARG A 502 0.03 -17.90 37.72
CA ARG A 502 1.21 -17.25 38.29
C ARG A 502 1.39 -15.82 37.78
N ARG A 503 1.10 -15.55 36.51
CA ARG A 503 1.30 -14.24 35.90
C ARG A 503 0.22 -13.23 36.30
N ILE A 504 -1.04 -13.66 36.33
CA ILE A 504 -2.16 -12.87 36.86
C ILE A 504 -1.93 -12.60 38.35
N HIS A 505 -1.54 -13.62 39.12
CA HIS A 505 -1.24 -13.50 40.53
C HIS A 505 -0.17 -12.44 40.80
N ARG A 506 0.98 -12.46 40.11
CA ARG A 506 2.03 -11.43 40.27
C ARG A 506 1.53 -10.00 39.99
N THR A 507 0.49 -9.87 39.18
CA THR A 507 -0.11 -8.57 38.85
C THR A 507 -1.04 -8.10 39.97
N LEU A 508 -1.79 -9.03 40.58
CA LEU A 508 -2.79 -8.75 41.61
C LEU A 508 -2.20 -8.68 43.03
N ALA A 509 -1.23 -9.53 43.35
CA ALA A 509 -0.62 -9.67 44.67
C ALA A 509 0.91 -9.74 44.55
N LYS A 510 1.61 -8.83 45.24
CA LYS A 510 3.08 -8.78 45.21
C LYS A 510 3.72 -10.11 45.65
N HIS A 511 3.10 -10.91 46.51
CA HIS A 511 3.63 -12.19 47.01
C HIS A 511 2.53 -13.28 47.15
N GLY A 512 2.71 -14.47 46.55
CA GLY A 512 1.85 -15.66 46.71
C GLY A 512 1.87 -16.61 45.48
N THR A 513 1.62 -17.91 45.68
CA THR A 513 1.75 -18.98 44.65
C THR A 513 0.64 -20.04 44.69
N HIS A 514 -0.64 -19.64 44.82
CA HIS A 514 -1.77 -20.59 44.73
C HIS A 514 -2.52 -20.51 43.38
N PRO A 515 -3.05 -21.65 42.88
CA PRO A 515 -3.65 -21.78 41.54
C PRO A 515 -4.99 -21.04 41.36
N ASP A 516 -5.78 -20.91 42.43
CA ASP A 516 -7.02 -20.11 42.44
C ASP A 516 -6.72 -18.78 43.13
N ILE A 517 -6.93 -17.67 42.42
CA ILE A 517 -6.51 -16.35 42.93
C ILE A 517 -7.70 -15.73 43.67
N ILE A 518 -7.59 -15.71 44.99
CA ILE A 518 -8.57 -15.05 45.86
C ILE A 518 -7.91 -13.80 46.41
N VAL A 519 -8.46 -12.63 46.06
CA VAL A 519 -7.98 -11.32 46.50
C VAL A 519 -9.02 -10.71 47.43
N ALA A 520 -8.68 -10.60 48.71
CA ALA A 520 -9.50 -9.91 49.70
C ALA A 520 -9.01 -8.45 49.85
N ASP A 521 -9.77 -7.50 49.31
CA ASP A 521 -9.52 -6.06 49.49
C ASP A 521 -10.32 -5.55 50.68
N LYS A 522 -9.65 -5.45 51.84
CA LYS A 522 -10.29 -4.98 53.07
C LYS A 522 -10.73 -3.52 53.01
N ARG A 523 -10.08 -2.68 52.19
CA ARG A 523 -10.43 -1.25 52.07
C ARG A 523 -11.72 -1.06 51.29
N LYS A 524 -11.97 -1.93 50.31
CA LYS A 524 -13.19 -1.91 49.48
C LYS A 524 -14.27 -2.87 49.96
N ASN A 525 -14.07 -3.56 51.08
CA ASN A 525 -14.94 -4.62 51.59
C ASN A 525 -15.32 -5.64 50.50
N ARG A 526 -14.33 -6.13 49.75
CA ARG A 526 -14.56 -6.92 48.53
C ARG A 526 -13.64 -8.13 48.43
N ILE A 527 -14.20 -9.27 48.04
CA ILE A 527 -13.46 -10.49 47.67
C ILE A 527 -13.58 -10.70 46.17
N THR A 528 -12.44 -10.83 45.49
CA THR A 528 -12.38 -11.20 44.07
C THR A 528 -11.82 -12.60 43.92
N ILE A 529 -12.58 -13.50 43.28
CA ILE A 529 -12.17 -14.88 42.98
C ILE A 529 -11.91 -14.94 41.47
N VAL A 530 -10.68 -15.27 41.07
CA VAL A 530 -10.30 -15.43 39.67
C VAL A 530 -10.12 -16.91 39.37
N GLU A 531 -10.98 -17.44 38.52
CA GLU A 531 -10.94 -18.83 38.09
C GLU A 531 -10.46 -18.89 36.64
N ILE A 532 -9.35 -19.58 36.40
CA ILE A 532 -8.70 -19.60 35.08
C ILE A 532 -9.14 -20.85 34.30
N GLY A 533 -9.51 -20.68 33.04
CA GLY A 533 -9.90 -21.78 32.15
C GLY A 533 -9.17 -21.71 30.82
N ILE A 534 -8.44 -22.76 30.47
CA ILE A 534 -7.99 -22.96 29.09
C ILE A 534 -8.89 -24.03 28.47
N THR A 535 -9.46 -23.82 27.29
CA THR A 535 -10.44 -24.78 26.73
C THR A 535 -10.38 -24.88 25.21
N SER A 536 -11.30 -25.63 24.61
CA SER A 536 -11.51 -25.64 23.16
C SER A 536 -12.54 -24.58 22.76
N GLN A 537 -12.51 -24.12 21.51
CA GLN A 537 -13.56 -23.22 21.00
C GLN A 537 -14.96 -23.78 21.26
N ASN A 538 -15.13 -25.10 21.17
CA ASN A 538 -16.42 -25.76 21.34
C ASN A 538 -17.04 -25.59 22.73
N ASN A 539 -16.18 -25.55 23.75
CA ASN A 539 -16.59 -25.46 25.14
C ASN A 539 -16.41 -24.06 25.73
N LEU A 540 -16.00 -23.06 24.96
CA LEU A 540 -15.61 -21.73 25.46
C LEU A 540 -16.68 -21.11 26.38
N VAL A 541 -17.90 -20.91 25.87
CA VAL A 541 -19.01 -20.31 26.61
C VAL A 541 -19.44 -21.19 27.80
N LYS A 542 -19.54 -22.51 27.58
CA LYS A 542 -19.91 -23.47 28.63
C LYS A 542 -18.92 -23.43 29.80
N THR A 543 -17.62 -23.49 29.50
CA THR A 543 -16.56 -23.45 30.52
C THR A 543 -16.55 -22.11 31.27
N GLU A 544 -16.84 -20.99 30.59
CA GLU A 544 -16.96 -19.68 31.25
C GLU A 544 -18.13 -19.63 32.23
N MET A 545 -19.31 -20.13 31.82
CA MET A 545 -20.50 -20.19 32.69
C MET A 545 -20.28 -21.14 33.87
N GLU A 546 -19.80 -22.37 33.63
CA GLU A 546 -19.52 -23.34 34.69
C GLU A 546 -18.55 -22.78 35.73
N LYS A 547 -17.50 -22.06 35.30
CA LYS A 547 -16.52 -21.42 36.20
C LYS A 547 -17.10 -20.25 36.97
N LYS A 548 -18.04 -19.51 36.37
CA LYS A 548 -18.78 -18.44 37.05
C LYS A 548 -19.69 -18.99 38.15
N ASP A 549 -20.35 -20.12 37.90
CA ASP A 549 -21.34 -20.69 38.80
C ASP A 549 -20.71 -21.49 39.95
N LYS A 550 -19.64 -22.27 39.67
CA LYS A 550 -18.97 -23.15 40.64
C LYS A 550 -18.57 -22.46 41.96
N TYR A 551 -18.21 -21.18 41.92
CA TYR A 551 -17.70 -20.46 43.09
C TYR A 551 -18.71 -19.53 43.76
N GLN A 552 -19.97 -19.52 43.32
CA GLN A 552 -21.01 -18.72 43.96
C GLN A 552 -21.22 -19.13 45.42
N ASP A 553 -21.24 -20.44 45.69
CA ASP A 553 -21.45 -20.95 47.05
C ASP A 553 -20.19 -20.84 47.92
N LEU A 554 -18.99 -21.06 47.36
CA LEU A 554 -17.72 -20.79 48.08
C LEU A 554 -17.62 -19.31 48.45
N GLY A 555 -17.99 -18.42 47.53
CA GLY A 555 -18.05 -16.99 47.79
C GLY A 555 -18.94 -16.66 48.99
N LYS A 556 -20.18 -17.20 49.02
CA LYS A 556 -21.12 -16.99 50.14
C LYS A 556 -20.51 -17.44 51.47
N GLN A 557 -19.81 -18.58 51.51
CA GLN A 557 -19.12 -19.06 52.71
C GLN A 557 -17.96 -18.14 53.12
N MET A 558 -17.17 -17.66 52.16
CA MET A 558 -16.03 -16.78 52.44
C MET A 558 -16.41 -15.40 53.00
N LYS A 559 -17.62 -14.88 52.69
CA LYS A 559 -18.15 -13.66 53.33
C LYS A 559 -18.14 -13.76 54.84
N PHE A 560 -18.59 -14.91 55.35
CA PHE A 560 -18.71 -15.16 56.77
C PHE A 560 -17.33 -15.27 57.43
N GLN A 561 -16.42 -16.02 56.82
CA GLN A 561 -15.11 -16.32 57.41
C GLN A 561 -14.08 -15.19 57.34
N THR A 562 -14.12 -14.35 56.30
CA THR A 562 -13.01 -13.39 56.04
C THR A 562 -13.29 -11.99 56.58
N PHE A 563 -14.55 -11.56 56.59
CA PHE A 563 -14.96 -10.19 56.93
C PHE A 563 -16.04 -10.10 58.01
N GLY A 564 -16.68 -11.22 58.36
CA GLY A 564 -17.68 -11.27 59.44
C GLY A 564 -18.93 -10.41 59.19
N ASN A 565 -19.18 -9.93 57.96
CA ASN A 565 -20.31 -9.06 57.63
C ASN A 565 -20.96 -9.45 56.27
N HIS A 566 -22.30 -9.38 56.21
CA HIS A 566 -23.12 -9.73 55.03
C HIS A 566 -22.90 -8.80 53.82
N ASP A 567 -22.43 -7.58 54.07
CA ASP A 567 -22.26 -6.52 53.06
C ASP A 567 -20.98 -6.65 52.20
N THR A 568 -20.17 -7.69 52.42
CA THR A 568 -18.96 -7.93 51.62
C THR A 568 -19.33 -8.21 50.15
N GLU A 569 -18.77 -7.45 49.21
CA GLU A 569 -18.98 -7.67 47.77
C GLU A 569 -18.15 -8.89 47.30
N ILE A 570 -18.76 -9.80 46.53
CA ILE A 570 -18.04 -10.92 45.90
C ILE A 570 -18.07 -10.72 44.40
N VAL A 571 -16.89 -10.73 43.80
CA VAL A 571 -16.73 -10.67 42.35
C VAL A 571 -16.06 -11.96 41.88
N ILE A 572 -16.78 -12.77 41.12
CA ILE A 572 -16.25 -13.98 40.49
C ILE A 572 -15.89 -13.64 39.05
N ILE A 573 -14.62 -13.84 38.69
CA ILE A 573 -14.07 -13.52 37.39
C ILE A 573 -13.62 -14.81 36.72
N PRO A 574 -14.43 -15.39 35.81
CA PRO A 574 -14.02 -16.52 34.99
C PRO A 574 -13.08 -16.00 33.88
N TRP A 575 -11.78 -16.14 34.08
CA TRP A 575 -10.79 -15.78 33.06
C TRP A 575 -10.59 -17.00 32.13
N VAL A 576 -11.38 -17.06 31.05
CA VAL A 576 -11.41 -18.22 30.15
C VAL A 576 -10.94 -17.86 28.75
N MET A 577 -10.02 -18.66 28.19
CA MET A 577 -9.61 -18.55 26.80
C MET A 577 -9.39 -19.92 26.17
N THR A 578 -9.44 -19.98 24.85
CA THR A 578 -9.12 -21.22 24.15
C THR A 578 -7.61 -21.43 24.00
N TRP A 579 -7.19 -22.66 23.74
CA TRP A 579 -5.79 -22.97 23.45
C TRP A 579 -5.26 -22.23 22.19
N ASP A 580 -6.16 -21.85 21.27
CA ASP A 580 -5.87 -21.03 20.10
C ASP A 580 -6.16 -19.53 20.32
N GLY A 581 -6.35 -19.08 21.56
CA GLY A 581 -6.36 -17.68 21.96
C GLY A 581 -7.68 -16.92 21.72
N VAL A 582 -8.77 -17.63 21.45
CA VAL A 582 -10.11 -17.06 21.31
C VAL A 582 -10.74 -16.85 22.69
N VAL A 583 -11.41 -15.71 22.87
CA VAL A 583 -12.10 -15.32 24.10
C VAL A 583 -13.52 -14.87 23.83
N THR A 584 -14.33 -14.78 24.88
CA THR A 584 -15.73 -14.34 24.82
C THR A 584 -15.85 -12.82 24.78
N GLU A 585 -17.05 -12.32 24.48
CA GLU A 585 -17.41 -10.89 24.60
C GLU A 585 -17.25 -10.32 26.02
N PHE A 586 -17.36 -11.16 27.05
CA PHE A 586 -17.24 -10.74 28.44
C PHE A 586 -15.79 -10.58 28.91
N HIS A 587 -14.83 -11.21 28.21
CA HIS A 587 -13.43 -11.27 28.62
C HIS A 587 -12.80 -9.89 28.81
N ASN A 588 -13.16 -8.89 27.99
CA ASN A 588 -12.67 -7.52 28.16
C ASN A 588 -13.08 -6.93 29.52
N SER A 589 -14.34 -7.15 29.92
CA SER A 589 -14.86 -6.66 31.20
C SER A 589 -14.09 -7.27 32.36
N TYR A 590 -13.91 -8.60 32.33
CA TYR A 590 -13.12 -9.34 33.32
C TYR A 590 -11.68 -8.84 33.41
N ARG A 591 -11.01 -8.70 32.26
CA ARG A 591 -9.66 -8.18 32.16
C ARG A 591 -9.52 -6.78 32.78
N ARG A 592 -10.46 -5.87 32.48
CA ARG A 592 -10.48 -4.50 33.02
C ARG A 592 -10.72 -4.46 34.52
N GLN A 593 -11.63 -5.30 35.03
CA GLN A 593 -11.87 -5.41 36.47
C GLN A 593 -10.62 -5.88 37.23
N LEU A 594 -9.81 -6.76 36.62
CA LEU A 594 -8.53 -7.22 37.15
C LEU A 594 -7.38 -6.21 36.98
N GLY A 595 -7.60 -5.07 36.33
CA GLY A 595 -6.53 -4.10 36.03
C GLY A 595 -5.48 -4.63 35.04
N ILE A 596 -5.80 -5.67 34.27
CA ILE A 596 -4.87 -6.28 33.30
C ILE A 596 -4.79 -5.40 32.06
N SER A 597 -3.63 -4.80 31.84
CA SER A 597 -3.37 -4.00 30.64
C SER A 597 -3.37 -4.85 29.36
N ASP A 598 -3.63 -4.22 28.21
CA ASP A 598 -3.55 -4.85 26.89
C ASP A 598 -2.20 -5.56 26.63
N ARG A 599 -1.11 -4.98 27.16
CA ARG A 599 0.24 -5.56 27.02
C ARG A 599 0.39 -6.84 27.83
N MET A 600 -0.20 -6.87 29.04
CA MET A 600 -0.18 -8.06 29.88
C MET A 600 -1.06 -9.16 29.28
N GLU A 601 -2.26 -8.83 28.83
CA GLU A 601 -3.14 -9.80 28.15
C GLU A 601 -2.48 -10.41 26.91
N ALA A 602 -1.83 -9.58 26.09
CA ALA A 602 -1.05 -10.05 24.96
C ALA A 602 0.10 -11.01 25.37
N GLN A 603 0.69 -10.83 26.55
CA GLN A 603 1.68 -11.78 27.09
C GLN A 603 1.00 -13.08 27.54
N LEU A 604 -0.16 -13.01 28.21
CA LEU A 604 -0.92 -14.20 28.66
C LEU A 604 -1.35 -15.05 27.45
N GLN A 605 -1.93 -14.43 26.44
CA GLN A 605 -2.30 -15.08 25.18
C GLN A 605 -1.08 -15.70 24.48
N ARG A 606 0.05 -14.96 24.41
CA ARG A 606 1.31 -15.49 23.87
C ARG A 606 1.75 -16.76 24.61
N ILE A 607 1.70 -16.76 25.95
CA ILE A 607 2.10 -17.90 26.78
C ILE A 607 1.24 -19.12 26.45
N VAL A 608 -0.10 -18.95 26.42
CA VAL A 608 -1.03 -20.05 26.11
C VAL A 608 -0.75 -20.63 24.73
N LEU A 609 -0.54 -19.77 23.73
CA LEU A 609 -0.21 -20.20 22.36
C LEU A 609 1.14 -20.90 22.27
N GLN A 610 2.19 -20.34 22.89
CA GLN A 610 3.54 -20.92 22.88
C GLN A 610 3.59 -22.28 23.58
N GLN A 611 2.94 -22.40 24.74
CA GLN A 611 2.88 -23.66 25.45
C GLN A 611 2.08 -24.70 24.66
N SER A 612 0.91 -24.32 24.13
CA SER A 612 0.11 -25.21 23.27
C SER A 612 0.92 -25.67 22.05
N HIS A 613 1.67 -24.77 21.41
CA HIS A 613 2.54 -25.10 20.28
C HIS A 613 3.61 -26.12 20.68
N ASN A 614 4.32 -25.88 21.79
CA ASN A 614 5.40 -26.75 22.24
C ASN A 614 4.90 -28.15 22.62
N PHE A 615 3.73 -28.24 23.28
CA PHE A 615 3.15 -29.54 23.63
C PHE A 615 2.69 -30.31 22.40
N VAL A 616 1.97 -29.65 21.49
CA VAL A 616 1.49 -30.29 20.25
C VAL A 616 2.69 -30.82 19.45
N LEU A 617 3.77 -30.05 19.27
CA LEU A 617 4.95 -30.53 18.57
C LEU A 617 5.66 -31.69 19.28
N ARG A 618 5.79 -31.62 20.61
CA ARG A 618 6.40 -32.70 21.41
C ARG A 618 5.63 -34.01 21.24
N GLU A 619 4.30 -33.97 21.32
CA GLU A 619 3.45 -35.17 21.18
C GLU A 619 3.40 -35.70 19.74
N LEU A 620 3.55 -34.83 18.74
CA LEU A 620 3.72 -35.23 17.34
C LEU A 620 5.08 -35.89 17.06
N GLY A 621 6.04 -35.77 17.98
CA GLY A 621 7.39 -36.33 17.86
C GLY A 621 8.31 -35.53 16.93
N VAL A 622 8.07 -34.22 16.81
CA VAL A 622 8.87 -33.33 15.98
C VAL A 622 10.08 -32.87 16.78
N ALA A 623 11.27 -33.39 16.47
CA ALA A 623 12.52 -32.81 16.94
C ALA A 623 12.63 -31.38 16.39
N ALA A 624 13.12 -30.45 17.22
CA ALA A 624 13.32 -29.05 16.85
C ALA A 624 14.51 -28.87 15.90
N THR A 625 14.52 -29.52 14.75
CA THR A 625 15.52 -29.31 13.69
C THR A 625 14.81 -29.27 12.35
N GLY A 626 15.03 -28.19 11.61
CA GLY A 626 14.49 -28.04 10.26
C GLY A 626 15.15 -29.03 9.31
N ILE A 627 14.35 -29.66 8.45
CA ILE A 627 14.75 -30.23 7.16
C ILE A 627 13.50 -30.28 6.26
N THR A 628 13.78 -30.20 4.96
CA THR A 628 12.98 -29.95 3.77
C THR A 628 11.79 -30.89 3.50
N CYS A 629 10.75 -30.34 2.85
CA CYS A 629 9.57 -31.08 2.40
C CYS A 629 9.84 -31.87 1.11
N GLU A 630 9.66 -33.19 1.17
CA GLU A 630 9.24 -34.01 0.03
C GLU A 630 7.71 -34.00 -0.01
N CYS A 631 7.15 -33.00 -0.69
CA CYS A 631 5.73 -32.98 -1.02
C CYS A 631 5.55 -32.65 -2.50
N ASP A 632 5.20 -33.70 -3.24
CA ASP A 632 4.52 -33.75 -4.53
C ASP A 632 5.26 -33.15 -5.77
N PRO A 633 5.91 -34.00 -6.60
CA PRO A 633 6.45 -33.60 -7.90
C PRO A 633 5.41 -32.96 -8.85
N ALA A 634 4.11 -33.22 -8.67
CA ALA A 634 3.05 -32.68 -9.53
C ALA A 634 2.82 -31.17 -9.31
N ARG A 635 3.00 -30.67 -8.08
CA ARG A 635 2.88 -29.22 -7.79
C ARG A 635 4.15 -28.43 -8.08
N LYS A 636 5.34 -29.02 -7.95
CA LYS A 636 6.59 -28.41 -8.45
C LYS A 636 6.56 -28.30 -9.99
N ARG A 637 6.00 -29.29 -10.69
CA ARG A 637 5.78 -29.22 -12.15
C ARG A 637 4.71 -28.21 -12.56
N GLN A 638 3.64 -28.00 -11.78
CA GLN A 638 2.68 -26.92 -12.05
C GLN A 638 3.25 -25.52 -11.76
N ALA A 639 4.12 -25.38 -10.76
CA ALA A 639 4.83 -24.11 -10.51
C ALA A 639 5.86 -23.80 -11.61
N ALA A 640 6.47 -24.81 -12.22
CA ALA A 640 7.39 -24.67 -13.36
C ALA A 640 6.67 -24.55 -14.72
N ASN A 641 5.48 -25.15 -14.89
CA ASN A 641 4.69 -25.03 -16.13
C ASN A 641 3.85 -23.73 -16.21
N MET A 642 3.71 -22.97 -15.12
CA MET A 642 3.10 -21.63 -15.14
C MET A 642 4.05 -20.51 -15.58
N ASP A 643 5.31 -20.82 -15.89
CA ASP A 643 6.22 -19.91 -16.61
C ASP A 643 5.95 -19.88 -18.13
N ARG A 644 5.05 -20.76 -18.62
CA ARG A 644 4.43 -20.60 -19.93
C ARG A 644 3.05 -20.02 -19.70
N GLY A 645 2.85 -18.76 -20.11
CA GLY A 645 1.51 -18.20 -20.26
C GLY A 645 0.65 -19.10 -21.15
N PRO A 646 -0.69 -18.94 -21.14
CA PRO A 646 -1.54 -19.67 -22.06
C PRO A 646 -1.04 -19.46 -23.50
N PRO A 647 -1.02 -20.48 -24.36
CA PRO A 647 -0.71 -20.25 -25.76
C PRO A 647 -1.69 -19.19 -26.29
N LEU A 648 -1.15 -18.19 -26.98
CA LEU A 648 -1.92 -17.24 -27.77
C LEU A 648 -2.80 -18.08 -28.70
N LYS A 649 -4.09 -18.23 -28.35
CA LYS A 649 -5.10 -18.54 -29.35
C LYS A 649 -5.23 -17.26 -30.16
N GLU A 650 -4.57 -17.23 -31.31
CA GLU A 650 -4.96 -16.35 -32.41
C GLU A 650 -6.47 -16.49 -32.56
N ARG A 651 -7.20 -15.46 -32.12
CA ARG A 651 -8.62 -15.34 -32.45
C ARG A 651 -8.64 -14.87 -33.89
N GLU A 652 -8.86 -15.83 -34.79
CA GLU A 652 -9.35 -15.57 -36.14
C GLU A 652 -10.54 -14.62 -36.03
N VAL A 653 -10.36 -13.44 -36.61
CA VAL A 653 -11.40 -12.44 -36.79
C VAL A 653 -12.31 -12.97 -37.89
N HIS A 654 -13.42 -13.62 -37.52
CA HIS A 654 -14.53 -13.84 -38.44
C HIS A 654 -15.19 -12.49 -38.75
N ALA A 655 -14.67 -11.80 -39.77
CA ALA A 655 -15.36 -10.73 -40.44
C ALA A 655 -16.33 -11.35 -41.46
N SER A 656 -17.62 -11.32 -41.14
CA SER A 656 -18.68 -11.59 -42.10
C SER A 656 -18.81 -10.41 -43.07
N ALA A 657 -18.30 -10.56 -44.29
CA ALA A 657 -18.65 -9.69 -45.40
C ALA A 657 -18.92 -10.55 -46.64
N ARG A 658 -20.17 -10.51 -47.10
CA ARG A 658 -20.65 -11.16 -48.32
C ARG A 658 -20.18 -10.41 -49.57
N ARG A 659 -19.89 -11.20 -50.62
CA ARG A 659 -20.07 -10.99 -52.09
C ARG A 659 -18.76 -11.20 -52.90
N PRO A 660 -18.84 -11.62 -54.18
CA PRO A 660 -19.35 -12.89 -54.70
C PRO A 660 -18.30 -13.61 -55.59
N ALA A 661 -18.66 -14.80 -56.08
CA ALA A 661 -17.84 -15.75 -56.83
C ALA A 661 -17.33 -15.28 -58.21
N LEU A 662 -16.22 -15.89 -58.69
CA LEU A 662 -15.99 -16.51 -60.02
C LEU A 662 -14.54 -17.10 -60.09
N PRO A 663 -14.20 -18.04 -61.01
CA PRO A 663 -13.45 -19.25 -60.68
C PRO A 663 -12.15 -19.51 -61.46
N SER A 664 -11.39 -20.50 -60.96
CA SER A 664 -10.47 -21.46 -61.62
C SER A 664 -9.48 -21.01 -62.70
N ALA A 665 -8.18 -21.21 -62.44
CA ALA A 665 -7.24 -21.85 -63.37
C ALA A 665 -5.96 -22.31 -62.62
N ALA A 666 -5.52 -23.52 -62.91
CA ALA A 666 -4.28 -24.18 -62.47
C ALA A 666 -3.10 -23.80 -63.42
N PRO A 667 -1.94 -24.50 -63.42
CA PRO A 667 -0.95 -24.75 -62.36
C PRO A 667 0.51 -24.40 -62.79
N ALA A 668 1.46 -24.68 -61.89
CA ALA A 668 2.86 -25.07 -62.11
C ALA A 668 3.90 -23.99 -62.52
N LEU A 669 4.93 -23.83 -61.69
CA LEU A 669 6.33 -24.08 -62.08
C LEU A 669 7.26 -24.07 -60.85
N ALA A 670 8.07 -25.13 -60.78
CA ALA A 670 9.17 -25.32 -59.86
C ALA A 670 10.42 -24.54 -60.31
N VAL A 671 11.54 -24.77 -59.59
CA VAL A 671 12.93 -24.27 -59.76
C VAL A 671 13.20 -23.07 -58.83
N ALA A 672 14.29 -22.95 -58.07
CA ALA A 672 15.31 -23.81 -57.47
C ALA A 672 16.27 -22.84 -56.70
N CYS A 673 16.85 -23.31 -55.61
CA CYS A 673 18.11 -22.93 -54.96
C CYS A 673 18.87 -21.64 -55.38
N GLY A 674 19.27 -20.87 -54.36
CA GLY A 674 20.69 -20.64 -54.09
C GLY A 674 21.23 -19.22 -54.33
N ALA A 675 21.37 -18.46 -53.23
CA ALA A 675 22.60 -17.78 -52.78
C ALA A 675 22.35 -17.19 -51.38
#